data_AF-A0A7J7FFR5-F1
#
_entry.id   AF-A0A7J7FFR5-F1
#
_cell.length_a   1.000
_cell.length_b   1.000
_cell.length_c   1.000
_cell.angle_alpha   90.00
_cell.angle_beta   90.00
_cell.angle_gamma   90.00
#
_symmetry.space_group_name_H-M   'P 1'
#
loop_
_entity.id
_entity.type
_entity.pdbx_description
1 polymer ?
#
loop_
_entity_poly.entity_id
_entity_poly.type
_entity_poly.pdbx_seq_one_letter_code
_entity_poly.pdbx_strand_id
1 'polypeptide(L)'
;MKQLKLIGFVIFLFFLTESLTLPTKLQDVDDASITQKFIEKNIGYITIIAFSQYVQEASFEEVEILVKIMTKYGEQCLDEVTIPDCPRLTNDILLERTCAVKGLPQKYNFSHCCSMVDFERERCFFHNKKSDIGFLPPLPTLDLEEKCLTYKNNRESFLNNYIYEVSRRNPFVFAPTLLTVAAHFEEMAKTCCEEQDKANCFRTKAESVIQYLKALSSYQKNVCGALMKFGLQVLKSINLAILSQKFPKIEFKELTSLLEDISSKYEACCEGDAVQCIRGRSKVMSHICSKQDAISSKIKECCEEKIPKRGECIVYSNKDDRPKDLSLREAKFTENENVCEQRDADQDTFMAEFLYEYSRRHPELSTSELLRIARVYKDLLEECCKTENPPDCYGNAEYKFNETTQRSLKIVQRECEHFQNLGKDGLKYHYLIKLTRIAPQLSTEELTFLGQEKAAALTTCCTLSEEFACVDNLVDLVLGELCGINENRSINPAVDHCCKTDFAFRRPCFEGLDADKTYVPPSTSQGLFTFHTDLCQAHKEELQRKKDRFLVDLVKLKPEFRDEELQSLLTDFSNVVETCCKAEGPETCFNEETQELDDRQSRQQLKKVGTLAFNTSSWVMWAQKSDRLEFLPTVKFISFLVFFSYIKCQTLQRSLLDAAMQYIKSQNYLEENLKDITSIMVAQFLQKSTYKEVQTIVKELVDLAEKCKTLKRHESPSECSHHLMTTFLEHICNDQGMADKHMFSDCCNINNTERHKCFLLHKKDDADYSDIFQIPNPEQICEMVKEHQVSMKERYIYETSRKHPFLFGPTVLTMSACYETAIQSCCQEENKTECFQIKLELIRKYTREISLRHHHLCEIGIKFNHKLAKAVELVLLTKKQPKANFSEIAKLTMVIKNLHQTCCEGNTVACVVGRSQLMNYTCSKQAVLSSKITPCCELPMPFQGECIINSENDDKPDLSSLPLSRFTEDQFVCEQFTDKQDEFLQEFLYEYSRRHPELAVPVILRVGTVYQNLLGKCCILENPLECYSHGEEMFQRVVRESHERVKNHCDLREKLGDSNFQDRLIVLYTKKAPQLSAQELIMFTKNMAAAATKCCPLSDEQQFVCIEDSAKLILGALCRRHEAEPINVGVGRCCDDSYAFRKPCFDDLQVDGTYISPPLSCDQVISLKGDLCKAQEAEFQTEKQK
;
A
#
# COMPACT_ATOMS: atom_id res chain seq x y z
N MET A 1 49.78 30.23 5.83
CA MET A 1 48.67 30.06 6.78
C MET A 1 47.76 28.95 6.28
N LYS A 2 48.04 27.69 6.68
CA LYS A 2 47.22 26.51 6.35
C LYS A 2 46.21 26.29 7.48
N GLN A 3 44.93 26.61 7.31
CA GLN A 3 43.85 26.16 8.22
C GLN A 3 42.41 26.33 7.70
N LEU A 4 42.20 26.62 6.40
CA LEU A 4 40.94 27.20 5.91
C LEU A 4 40.30 26.41 4.75
N LYS A 5 40.25 25.07 4.87
CA LYS A 5 39.69 24.15 3.84
C LYS A 5 39.04 22.85 4.37
N LEU A 6 38.72 22.73 5.66
CA LEU A 6 38.15 21.48 6.21
C LEU A 6 37.09 21.69 7.31
N ILE A 7 36.25 22.72 7.17
CA ILE A 7 34.98 22.85 7.91
C ILE A 7 33.94 23.32 6.89
N GLY A 8 33.00 22.44 6.55
CA GLY A 8 32.04 22.67 5.45
C GLY A 8 31.14 21.47 5.15
N PHE A 9 30.80 20.68 6.16
CA PHE A 9 29.97 19.47 6.02
C PHE A 9 29.00 19.24 7.19
N VAL A 10 29.01 20.10 8.22
CA VAL A 10 28.16 20.03 9.43
C VAL A 10 27.84 21.45 9.88
N ILE A 11 26.74 21.61 10.64
CA ILE A 11 26.09 22.87 11.02
C ILE A 11 25.66 23.62 9.76
N PHE A 12 24.43 23.45 9.29
CA PHE A 12 23.23 23.41 10.13
C PHE A 12 22.94 24.72 10.91
N LEU A 13 23.47 25.86 10.41
CA LEU A 13 22.71 26.94 9.73
C LEU A 13 22.08 28.14 10.68
N PHE A 14 21.78 29.49 10.37
CA PHE A 14 21.09 30.65 11.18
C PHE A 14 20.73 32.12 10.47
N PHE A 15 20.04 33.24 11.01
CA PHE A 15 18.78 34.16 10.66
C PHE A 15 18.60 35.55 9.87
N LEU A 16 17.33 35.86 9.46
CA LEU A 16 16.44 37.11 9.26
C LEU A 16 16.57 38.38 10.14
N THR A 17 16.09 39.56 9.61
CA THR A 17 14.87 40.32 10.10
C THR A 17 14.32 41.42 9.14
N GLU A 18 13.06 41.27 8.70
CA GLU A 18 11.89 42.20 8.76
C GLU A 18 11.91 43.69 8.30
N SER A 19 10.89 44.07 7.51
CA SER A 19 9.91 45.14 7.85
C SER A 19 8.68 45.11 6.89
N LEU A 20 7.50 45.58 7.33
CA LEU A 20 6.20 45.30 6.67
C LEU A 20 5.81 46.30 5.55
N THR A 21 5.27 45.79 4.44
CA THR A 21 4.04 46.29 3.76
C THR A 21 3.48 45.26 2.75
N LEU A 22 2.16 45.12 2.65
CA LEU A 22 1.44 44.50 1.50
C LEU A 22 1.57 45.42 0.24
N PRO A 23 1.42 44.95 -1.03
CA PRO A 23 0.26 44.14 -1.47
C PRO A 23 0.43 43.16 -2.68
N THR A 24 -0.62 42.33 -2.89
CA THR A 24 -1.16 41.76 -4.16
C THR A 24 -0.24 41.23 -5.30
N LYS A 25 -0.44 39.94 -5.60
CA LYS A 25 -0.26 39.21 -6.89
C LYS A 25 0.13 40.02 -8.15
N LEU A 26 1.27 39.64 -8.75
CA LEU A 26 1.45 39.62 -10.22
C LEU A 26 2.50 38.61 -10.74
N GLN A 27 3.03 37.69 -9.92
CA GLN A 27 4.34 37.04 -10.18
C GLN A 27 4.30 35.60 -10.73
N ASP A 28 3.19 34.86 -10.56
CA ASP A 28 3.11 33.42 -10.92
C ASP A 28 3.34 33.10 -12.42
N VAL A 29 3.13 34.07 -13.31
CA VAL A 29 3.14 33.85 -14.77
C VAL A 29 4.56 33.78 -15.34
N ASP A 30 5.52 34.53 -14.79
CA ASP A 30 6.90 34.58 -15.33
C ASP A 30 7.73 33.35 -14.95
N ASP A 31 7.69 32.91 -13.69
CA ASP A 31 8.54 31.80 -13.21
C ASP A 31 8.18 30.46 -13.89
N ALA A 32 6.91 30.25 -14.26
CA ALA A 32 6.50 29.10 -15.08
C ALA A 32 7.16 29.14 -16.47
N SER A 33 7.19 30.31 -17.12
CA SER A 33 7.85 30.49 -18.43
C SER A 33 9.37 30.32 -18.34
N ILE A 34 10.00 30.84 -17.28
CA ILE A 34 11.44 30.68 -17.02
C ILE A 34 11.79 29.21 -16.81
N THR A 35 10.98 28.48 -16.03
CA THR A 35 11.18 27.06 -15.75
C THR A 35 11.02 26.21 -17.01
N GLN A 36 10.00 26.48 -17.83
CA GLN A 36 9.77 25.76 -19.08
C GLN A 36 10.93 25.99 -20.08
N LYS A 37 11.37 27.25 -20.26
CA LYS A 37 12.56 27.59 -21.08
C LYS A 37 13.85 26.95 -20.58
N PHE A 38 13.99 26.75 -19.26
CA PHE A 38 15.12 26.00 -18.70
C PHE A 38 15.05 24.52 -19.09
N ILE A 39 13.87 23.90 -19.02
CA ILE A 39 13.66 22.49 -19.38
C ILE A 39 13.95 22.29 -20.89
N GLU A 40 13.36 23.12 -21.76
CA GLU A 40 13.56 23.08 -23.21
C GLU A 40 15.04 23.20 -23.58
N LYS A 41 15.74 24.19 -23.02
CA LYS A 41 17.18 24.42 -23.27
C LYS A 41 18.09 23.29 -22.75
N ASN A 42 17.65 22.49 -21.78
CA ASN A 42 18.44 21.41 -21.19
C ASN A 42 17.88 20.01 -21.51
N ILE A 43 16.97 19.90 -22.49
CA ILE A 43 16.24 18.65 -22.75
C ILE A 43 17.16 17.48 -23.12
N GLY A 44 18.29 17.73 -23.78
CA GLY A 44 19.33 16.73 -24.00
C GLY A 44 19.85 16.12 -22.69
N TYR A 45 20.32 16.96 -21.75
CA TYR A 45 20.79 16.49 -20.44
C TYR A 45 19.69 15.80 -19.63
N ILE A 46 18.45 16.30 -19.67
CA ILE A 46 17.30 15.71 -18.97
C ILE A 46 16.97 14.32 -19.56
N THR A 47 17.06 14.17 -20.89
CA THR A 47 16.88 12.90 -21.60
C THR A 47 17.95 11.89 -21.22
N ILE A 48 19.22 12.32 -21.15
CA ILE A 48 20.31 11.46 -20.68
C ILE A 48 20.03 11.00 -19.26
N ILE A 49 19.68 11.90 -18.34
CA ILE A 49 19.41 11.55 -16.94
C ILE A 49 18.28 10.52 -16.86
N ALA A 50 17.08 10.86 -17.34
CA ALA A 50 15.91 10.01 -17.18
C ALA A 50 16.13 8.62 -17.81
N PHE A 51 16.56 8.57 -19.08
CA PHE A 51 16.75 7.30 -19.77
C PHE A 51 17.88 6.46 -19.16
N SER A 52 19.02 7.06 -18.79
CA SER A 52 20.13 6.33 -18.15
C SER A 52 19.77 5.80 -16.75
N GLN A 53 18.84 6.45 -16.05
CA GLN A 53 18.32 5.95 -14.78
C GLN A 53 17.30 4.83 -14.96
N TYR A 54 16.44 4.90 -15.98
CA TYR A 54 15.40 3.91 -16.26
C TYR A 54 15.93 2.64 -16.95
N VAL A 55 16.95 2.75 -17.81
CA VAL A 55 17.55 1.66 -18.59
C VAL A 55 19.07 1.73 -18.47
N GLN A 56 19.57 1.32 -17.30
CA GLN A 56 20.96 1.49 -16.89
C GLN A 56 21.96 0.70 -17.79
N GLU A 57 21.49 -0.31 -18.50
CA GLU A 57 22.27 -1.17 -19.42
C GLU A 57 22.49 -0.57 -20.82
N ALA A 58 21.77 0.49 -21.19
CA ALA A 58 21.87 1.13 -22.51
C ALA A 58 23.30 1.62 -22.81
N SER A 59 23.72 1.62 -24.07
CA SER A 59 25.00 2.22 -24.48
C SER A 59 24.88 3.73 -24.69
N PHE A 60 25.99 4.46 -24.59
CA PHE A 60 25.98 5.92 -24.72
C PHE A 60 25.49 6.38 -26.09
N GLU A 61 25.83 5.64 -27.14
CA GLU A 61 25.41 5.87 -28.52
C GLU A 61 23.90 5.72 -28.71
N GLU A 62 23.26 4.82 -27.94
CA GLU A 62 21.81 4.65 -27.91
C GLU A 62 21.12 5.77 -27.15
N VAL A 63 21.73 6.26 -26.06
CA VAL A 63 21.27 7.48 -25.38
C VAL A 63 21.38 8.70 -26.32
N GLU A 64 22.47 8.82 -27.09
CA GLU A 64 22.63 9.92 -28.05
C GLU A 64 21.54 9.93 -29.14
N ILE A 65 21.00 8.77 -29.54
CA ILE A 65 19.86 8.71 -30.48
C ILE A 65 18.63 9.37 -29.85
N LEU A 66 18.33 9.05 -28.59
CA LEU A 66 17.22 9.65 -27.86
C LEU A 66 17.43 11.16 -27.62
N VAL A 67 18.64 11.57 -27.27
CA VAL A 67 19.01 13.00 -27.16
C VAL A 67 18.73 13.75 -28.46
N LYS A 68 19.09 13.19 -29.62
CA LYS A 68 18.86 13.82 -30.93
C LYS A 68 17.36 13.92 -31.26
N ILE A 69 16.54 12.93 -30.87
CA ILE A 69 15.08 12.98 -31.00
C ILE A 69 14.48 14.06 -30.10
N MET A 70 14.82 14.06 -28.81
CA MET A 70 14.23 14.95 -27.81
C MET A 70 14.72 16.40 -27.93
N THR A 71 15.96 16.62 -28.38
CA THR A 71 16.48 17.97 -28.66
C THR A 71 15.75 18.59 -29.84
N LYS A 72 15.56 17.85 -30.94
CA LYS A 72 14.77 18.32 -32.08
C LYS A 72 13.31 18.63 -31.69
N TYR A 73 12.70 17.80 -30.84
CA TYR A 73 11.36 18.09 -30.30
C TYR A 73 11.35 19.39 -29.49
N GLY A 74 12.35 19.62 -28.63
CA GLY A 74 12.52 20.88 -27.89
C GLY A 74 12.71 22.10 -28.79
N GLU A 75 13.51 21.99 -29.85
CA GLU A 75 13.69 23.05 -30.87
C GLU A 75 12.37 23.40 -31.55
N GLN A 76 11.60 22.40 -32.00
CA GLN A 76 10.29 22.61 -32.63
C GLN A 76 9.29 23.32 -31.69
N CYS A 77 9.36 23.05 -30.38
CA CYS A 77 8.54 23.73 -29.38
C CYS A 77 8.99 25.15 -29.02
N LEU A 78 10.22 25.54 -29.35
CA LEU A 78 10.72 26.91 -29.18
C LEU A 78 10.33 27.82 -30.37
N ASP A 79 10.22 27.27 -31.57
CA ASP A 79 9.94 28.02 -32.80
C ASP A 79 8.44 28.13 -33.16
N GLU A 80 7.61 27.10 -32.92
CA GLU A 80 6.16 27.12 -33.23
C GLU A 80 5.25 26.71 -32.05
N VAL A 81 4.66 27.72 -31.39
CA VAL A 81 3.71 27.56 -30.26
C VAL A 81 2.38 26.88 -30.67
N THR A 82 2.18 26.61 -31.97
CA THR A 82 0.96 26.02 -32.54
C THR A 82 0.94 24.49 -32.60
N ILE A 83 2.01 23.80 -32.20
CA ILE A 83 2.03 22.34 -32.07
C ILE A 83 1.29 21.93 -30.78
N PRO A 84 0.27 21.04 -30.83
CA PRO A 84 -0.60 20.74 -29.68
C PRO A 84 0.09 20.30 -28.39
N ASP A 85 1.20 19.59 -28.51
CA ASP A 85 1.86 18.88 -27.39
C ASP A 85 2.98 19.69 -26.72
N CYS A 86 3.44 20.77 -27.36
CA CYS A 86 4.57 21.57 -26.89
C CYS A 86 4.37 22.24 -25.51
N PRO A 87 3.18 22.73 -25.13
CA PRO A 87 2.91 23.21 -23.77
C PRO A 87 2.97 22.13 -22.68
N ARG A 88 3.18 20.85 -23.05
CA ARG A 88 3.00 19.66 -22.20
C ARG A 88 4.14 18.65 -22.30
N LEU A 89 5.40 19.08 -22.41
CA LEU A 89 6.52 18.15 -22.24
C LEU A 89 6.43 17.44 -20.87
N THR A 90 6.18 16.13 -20.86
CA THR A 90 6.06 15.24 -19.69
C THR A 90 7.11 14.14 -19.75
N ASN A 91 7.25 13.39 -18.64
CA ASN A 91 8.05 12.18 -18.61
C ASN A 91 7.42 11.06 -19.46
N ASP A 92 6.09 10.92 -19.51
CA ASP A 92 5.45 10.01 -20.49
C ASP A 92 5.88 10.27 -21.95
N ILE A 93 5.94 11.52 -22.44
CA ILE A 93 6.43 11.79 -23.81
C ILE A 93 7.88 11.30 -23.99
N LEU A 94 8.73 11.45 -22.97
CA LEU A 94 10.10 10.93 -22.99
C LEU A 94 10.14 9.40 -23.03
N LEU A 95 9.21 8.72 -22.35
CA LEU A 95 9.07 7.26 -22.38
C LEU A 95 8.43 6.75 -23.67
N GLU A 96 7.44 7.44 -24.23
CA GLU A 96 6.83 7.18 -25.55
C GLU A 96 7.90 7.22 -26.64
N ARG A 97 8.71 8.29 -26.67
CA ARG A 97 9.85 8.42 -27.59
C ARG A 97 10.94 7.38 -27.33
N THR A 98 11.15 6.95 -26.08
CA THR A 98 12.03 5.83 -25.72
C THR A 98 11.54 4.50 -26.31
N CYS A 99 10.24 4.25 -26.21
CA CYS A 99 9.60 3.03 -26.72
C CYS A 99 9.54 2.97 -28.25
N ALA A 100 9.45 4.12 -28.92
CA ALA A 100 9.53 4.25 -30.37
C ALA A 100 10.92 3.89 -30.96
N VAL A 101 11.99 3.75 -30.15
CA VAL A 101 13.32 3.37 -30.65
C VAL A 101 13.36 1.88 -31.00
N LYS A 102 13.16 1.59 -32.29
CA LYS A 102 13.08 0.24 -32.86
C LYS A 102 14.17 -0.71 -32.34
N GLY A 103 13.75 -1.73 -31.58
CA GLY A 103 14.61 -2.81 -31.06
C GLY A 103 15.19 -2.55 -29.66
N LEU A 104 15.18 -1.30 -29.18
CA LEU A 104 15.72 -0.94 -27.86
C LEU A 104 14.93 -1.58 -26.70
N PRO A 105 13.58 -1.62 -26.71
CA PRO A 105 12.81 -2.25 -25.64
C PRO A 105 13.00 -3.77 -25.56
N GLN A 106 13.23 -4.42 -26.71
CA GLN A 106 13.52 -5.86 -26.75
C GLN A 106 14.96 -6.17 -26.31
N LYS A 107 15.94 -5.35 -26.73
CA LYS A 107 17.36 -5.51 -26.36
C LYS A 107 17.58 -5.49 -24.85
N TYR A 108 16.83 -4.65 -24.13
CA TYR A 108 16.97 -4.44 -22.68
C TYR A 108 15.75 -4.90 -21.87
N ASN A 109 14.90 -5.76 -22.45
CA ASN A 109 13.76 -6.41 -21.81
C ASN A 109 12.67 -5.49 -21.20
N PHE A 110 12.69 -4.19 -21.49
CA PHE A 110 11.67 -3.23 -21.05
C PHE A 110 10.49 -3.08 -22.04
N SER A 111 10.39 -3.94 -23.06
CA SER A 111 9.25 -3.97 -23.99
C SER A 111 7.89 -4.17 -23.31
N HIS A 112 7.89 -4.74 -22.10
CA HIS A 112 6.72 -4.89 -21.23
C HIS A 112 6.33 -3.61 -20.47
N CYS A 113 7.18 -2.57 -20.44
CA CYS A 113 6.79 -1.23 -19.97
C CYS A 113 6.28 -0.37 -21.13
N CYS A 114 6.82 -0.58 -22.34
CA CYS A 114 6.40 0.10 -23.56
C CYS A 114 5.01 -0.30 -24.05
N SER A 115 4.46 -1.40 -23.54
CA SER A 115 3.11 -1.86 -23.79
C SER A 115 2.05 -1.22 -22.89
N MET A 116 2.47 -0.57 -21.79
CA MET A 116 1.62 0.25 -20.94
C MET A 116 1.48 1.67 -21.52
N VAL A 117 0.50 2.42 -20.99
CA VAL A 117 0.27 3.84 -21.27
C VAL A 117 0.34 4.66 -19.98
N ASP A 118 0.56 5.97 -20.12
CA ASP A 118 0.54 6.96 -19.04
C ASP A 118 1.28 6.52 -17.76
N PHE A 119 0.64 6.68 -16.59
CA PHE A 119 1.16 6.35 -15.27
C PHE A 119 1.59 4.88 -15.11
N GLU A 120 1.00 3.95 -15.85
CA GLU A 120 1.36 2.52 -15.74
C GLU A 120 2.73 2.28 -16.39
N ARG A 121 2.98 2.90 -17.56
CA ARG A 121 4.30 2.94 -18.21
C ARG A 121 5.35 3.55 -17.29
N GLU A 122 5.06 4.71 -16.72
CA GLU A 122 5.97 5.40 -15.78
C GLU A 122 6.33 4.52 -14.57
N ARG A 123 5.32 3.85 -13.98
CA ARG A 123 5.51 2.95 -12.85
C ARG A 123 6.31 1.69 -13.20
N CYS A 124 6.12 1.14 -14.40
CA CYS A 124 6.91 0.00 -14.88
C CYS A 124 8.39 0.38 -15.10
N PHE A 125 8.64 1.51 -15.76
CA PHE A 125 10.01 2.02 -15.92
C PHE A 125 10.66 2.35 -14.56
N PHE A 126 9.90 2.89 -13.59
CA PHE A 126 10.38 3.04 -12.21
C PHE A 126 10.78 1.69 -11.57
N HIS A 127 9.98 0.64 -11.75
CA HIS A 127 10.31 -0.70 -11.24
C HIS A 127 11.46 -1.40 -11.99
N ASN A 128 11.82 -0.95 -13.20
CA ASN A 128 13.01 -1.42 -13.92
C ASN A 128 14.34 -0.87 -13.33
N LYS A 129 14.29 0.15 -12.46
CA LYS A 129 15.47 0.76 -11.82
C LYS A 129 16.14 -0.20 -10.82
N LYS A 130 17.45 -0.43 -10.99
CA LYS A 130 18.26 -1.38 -10.22
C LYS A 130 19.17 -0.65 -9.22
N SER A 131 18.88 -0.84 -7.93
CA SER A 131 19.68 -0.30 -6.83
C SER A 131 21.09 -0.89 -6.77
N ASP A 132 21.23 -2.18 -7.06
CA ASP A 132 22.53 -2.81 -7.26
C ASP A 132 23.04 -2.50 -8.67
N ILE A 133 24.25 -1.95 -8.74
CA ILE A 133 24.92 -1.52 -9.97
C ILE A 133 26.12 -2.42 -10.31
N GLY A 134 26.31 -3.55 -9.64
CA GLY A 134 27.45 -4.46 -9.82
C GLY A 134 27.56 -5.11 -11.21
N PHE A 135 26.55 -4.96 -12.06
CA PHE A 135 26.59 -5.35 -13.48
C PHE A 135 27.29 -4.30 -14.37
N LEU A 136 27.51 -3.07 -13.88
CA LEU A 136 28.20 -2.03 -14.62
C LEU A 136 29.72 -2.14 -14.44
N PRO A 137 30.52 -1.88 -15.50
CA PRO A 137 31.97 -1.84 -15.37
C PRO A 137 32.42 -0.69 -14.45
N PRO A 138 33.63 -0.77 -13.88
CA PRO A 138 34.29 0.37 -13.24
C PRO A 138 34.24 1.61 -14.14
N LEU A 139 34.10 2.79 -13.54
CA LEU A 139 33.99 4.05 -14.29
C LEU A 139 35.24 4.24 -15.18
N PRO A 140 35.11 4.42 -16.51
CA PRO A 140 36.26 4.45 -17.40
C PRO A 140 37.18 5.65 -17.11
N THR A 141 38.37 5.35 -16.59
CA THR A 141 39.44 6.32 -16.38
C THR A 141 40.14 6.63 -17.70
N LEU A 142 39.59 7.59 -18.45
CA LEU A 142 40.30 8.26 -19.53
C LEU A 142 41.62 8.86 -19.03
N ASP A 143 42.64 8.84 -19.88
CA ASP A 143 43.87 9.61 -19.68
C ASP A 143 43.55 11.10 -19.47
N LEU A 144 44.34 11.81 -18.66
CA LEU A 144 44.00 13.18 -18.25
C LEU A 144 44.24 14.22 -19.36
N GLU A 145 45.25 13.99 -20.18
CA GLU A 145 45.54 14.80 -21.37
C GLU A 145 44.46 14.56 -22.44
N GLU A 146 44.10 13.29 -22.70
CA GLU A 146 42.98 12.93 -23.59
C GLU A 146 41.64 13.50 -23.10
N LYS A 147 41.34 13.39 -21.81
CA LYS A 147 40.14 13.92 -21.16
C LYS A 147 40.03 15.44 -21.33
N CYS A 148 41.13 16.16 -21.15
CA CYS A 148 41.20 17.61 -21.36
C CYS A 148 41.19 18.03 -22.83
N LEU A 149 41.75 17.23 -23.73
CA LEU A 149 41.64 17.43 -25.17
C LEU A 149 40.18 17.24 -25.62
N THR A 150 39.50 16.23 -25.09
CA THR A 150 38.08 15.94 -25.36
C THR A 150 37.18 17.09 -24.89
N TYR A 151 37.37 17.59 -23.66
CA TYR A 151 36.64 18.77 -23.16
C TYR A 151 36.86 20.03 -24.03
N LYS A 152 38.08 20.24 -24.55
CA LYS A 152 38.41 21.38 -25.43
C LYS A 152 37.86 21.22 -26.86
N ASN A 153 37.80 20.00 -27.38
CA ASN A 153 37.35 19.71 -28.75
C ASN A 153 35.84 19.54 -28.88
N ASN A 154 35.21 18.83 -27.94
CA ASN A 154 33.76 18.61 -27.89
C ASN A 154 33.26 18.60 -26.43
N ARG A 155 33.12 19.81 -25.88
CA ARG A 155 32.57 20.09 -24.55
C ARG A 155 31.22 19.42 -24.29
N GLU A 156 30.34 19.36 -25.28
CA GLU A 156 28.98 18.83 -25.12
C GLU A 156 28.99 17.32 -24.95
N SER A 157 29.62 16.57 -25.88
CA SER A 157 29.73 15.11 -25.78
C SER A 157 30.48 14.67 -24.51
N PHE A 158 31.49 15.45 -24.09
CA PHE A 158 32.19 15.25 -22.81
C PHE A 158 31.25 15.29 -21.59
N LEU A 159 30.36 16.29 -21.52
CA LEU A 159 29.38 16.40 -20.44
C LEU A 159 28.28 15.35 -20.56
N ASN A 160 27.79 15.09 -21.77
CA ASN A 160 26.78 14.07 -22.03
C ASN A 160 27.23 12.69 -21.52
N ASN A 161 28.46 12.28 -21.83
CA ASN A 161 29.02 11.01 -21.37
C ASN A 161 29.18 10.96 -19.83
N TYR A 162 29.65 12.06 -19.21
CA TYR A 162 29.73 12.15 -17.74
C TYR A 162 28.35 12.03 -17.07
N ILE A 163 27.34 12.73 -17.60
CA ILE A 163 25.96 12.69 -17.09
C ILE A 163 25.40 11.28 -17.24
N TYR A 164 25.61 10.61 -18.38
CA TYR A 164 25.21 9.22 -18.61
C TYR A 164 25.84 8.26 -17.60
N GLU A 165 27.16 8.24 -17.46
CA GLU A 165 27.87 7.30 -16.57
C GLU A 165 27.57 7.54 -15.08
N VAL A 166 27.31 8.80 -14.68
CA VAL A 166 26.87 9.10 -13.30
C VAL A 166 25.42 8.70 -13.08
N SER A 167 24.51 9.02 -14.02
CA SER A 167 23.06 8.78 -13.88
C SER A 167 22.73 7.29 -13.79
N ARG A 168 23.32 6.44 -14.65
CA ARG A 168 23.11 4.99 -14.62
C ARG A 168 23.67 4.28 -13.37
N ARG A 169 24.60 4.93 -12.66
CA ARG A 169 25.10 4.48 -11.34
C ARG A 169 24.33 5.09 -10.17
N ASN A 170 23.38 5.99 -10.43
CA ASN A 170 22.60 6.73 -9.44
C ASN A 170 21.10 6.82 -9.86
N PRO A 171 20.39 5.68 -10.05
CA PRO A 171 19.05 5.65 -10.64
C PRO A 171 17.95 6.39 -9.86
N PHE A 172 18.18 6.70 -8.58
CA PHE A 172 17.23 7.38 -7.68
C PHE A 172 17.67 8.79 -7.27
N VAL A 173 18.78 9.33 -7.80
CA VAL A 173 19.18 10.73 -7.54
C VAL A 173 18.36 11.66 -8.41
N PHE A 174 17.82 12.72 -7.83
CA PHE A 174 16.90 13.62 -8.53
C PHE A 174 17.59 14.37 -9.67
N ALA A 175 16.91 14.50 -10.82
CA ALA A 175 17.48 15.15 -12.00
C ALA A 175 18.04 16.58 -11.75
N PRO A 176 17.40 17.46 -10.95
CA PRO A 176 18.01 18.74 -10.55
C PRO A 176 19.38 18.61 -9.89
N THR A 177 19.61 17.58 -9.08
CA THR A 177 20.89 17.32 -8.41
C THR A 177 21.94 16.84 -9.39
N LEU A 178 21.58 15.97 -10.35
CA LEU A 178 22.50 15.50 -11.38
C LEU A 178 22.92 16.63 -12.33
N LEU A 179 22.02 17.55 -12.66
CA LEU A 179 22.36 18.78 -13.40
C LEU A 179 23.35 19.67 -12.63
N THR A 180 23.21 19.81 -11.31
CA THR A 180 24.20 20.53 -10.47
C THR A 180 25.54 19.81 -10.43
N VAL A 181 25.55 18.49 -10.27
CA VAL A 181 26.78 17.66 -10.28
C VAL A 181 27.53 17.80 -11.61
N ALA A 182 26.81 17.83 -12.74
CA ALA A 182 27.39 18.11 -14.05
C ALA A 182 28.01 19.51 -14.14
N ALA A 183 27.36 20.54 -13.59
CA ALA A 183 27.90 21.90 -13.56
C ALA A 183 29.16 22.03 -12.68
N HIS A 184 29.21 21.35 -11.52
CA HIS A 184 30.42 21.31 -10.69
C HIS A 184 31.55 20.51 -11.34
N PHE A 185 31.24 19.42 -12.04
CA PHE A 185 32.21 18.65 -12.83
C PHE A 185 32.77 19.46 -14.00
N GLU A 186 31.93 20.24 -14.69
CA GLU A 186 32.37 21.21 -15.71
C GLU A 186 33.32 22.25 -15.13
N GLU A 187 32.98 22.89 -14.01
CA GLU A 187 33.85 23.92 -13.42
C GLU A 187 35.21 23.33 -12.99
N MET A 188 35.20 22.11 -12.46
CA MET A 188 36.42 21.33 -12.22
C MET A 188 37.21 21.10 -13.51
N ALA A 189 36.58 20.58 -14.57
CA ALA A 189 37.24 20.29 -15.84
C ALA A 189 37.85 21.55 -16.46
N LYS A 190 37.09 22.65 -16.50
CA LYS A 190 37.57 23.96 -16.93
C LYS A 190 38.83 24.39 -16.16
N THR A 191 38.82 24.28 -14.83
CA THR A 191 39.98 24.66 -14.01
C THR A 191 41.18 23.73 -14.27
N CYS A 192 40.97 22.42 -14.11
CA CYS A 192 42.06 21.44 -14.08
C CYS A 192 42.66 21.15 -15.46
N CYS A 193 41.99 21.53 -16.56
CA CYS A 193 42.56 21.48 -17.91
C CYS A 193 43.37 22.73 -18.30
N GLU A 194 43.49 23.71 -17.40
CA GLU A 194 44.40 24.87 -17.51
C GLU A 194 45.62 24.74 -16.57
N GLU A 195 45.55 23.85 -15.58
CA GLU A 195 46.63 23.55 -14.63
C GLU A 195 47.78 22.72 -15.22
N GLN A 196 48.97 22.84 -14.63
CA GLN A 196 50.11 21.97 -14.96
C GLN A 196 49.93 20.56 -14.38
N ASP A 197 49.69 20.46 -13.07
CA ASP A 197 49.41 19.20 -12.36
C ASP A 197 47.90 18.90 -12.38
N LYS A 198 47.44 18.42 -13.55
CA LYS A 198 46.03 18.06 -13.79
C LYS A 198 45.60 16.92 -12.88
N ALA A 199 46.49 15.95 -12.63
CA ALA A 199 46.20 14.78 -11.81
C ALA A 199 45.85 15.14 -10.38
N ASN A 200 46.66 15.99 -9.74
CA ASN A 200 46.37 16.47 -8.39
C ASN A 200 45.15 17.39 -8.37
N CYS A 201 45.00 18.29 -9.36
CA CYS A 201 43.83 19.17 -9.44
C CYS A 201 42.51 18.37 -9.55
N PHE A 202 42.42 17.43 -10.50
CA PHE A 202 41.23 16.60 -10.67
C PHE A 202 40.96 15.74 -9.44
N ARG A 203 41.99 15.12 -8.84
CA ARG A 203 41.82 14.33 -7.61
C ARG A 203 41.23 15.18 -6.48
N THR A 204 41.80 16.34 -6.21
CA THR A 204 41.37 17.23 -5.10
C THR A 204 40.01 17.88 -5.35
N LYS A 205 39.66 18.25 -6.59
CA LYS A 205 38.32 18.81 -6.90
C LYS A 205 37.24 17.73 -7.04
N ALA A 206 37.56 16.51 -7.49
CA ALA A 206 36.57 15.45 -7.66
C ALA A 206 36.04 14.94 -6.32
N GLU A 207 36.87 14.92 -5.27
CA GLU A 207 36.49 14.49 -3.93
C GLU A 207 35.24 15.26 -3.41
N SER A 208 35.22 16.58 -3.53
CA SER A 208 34.06 17.38 -3.10
C SER A 208 32.80 17.14 -3.95
N VAL A 209 32.95 16.86 -5.26
CA VAL A 209 31.81 16.53 -6.14
C VAL A 209 31.23 15.14 -5.81
N ILE A 210 32.09 14.18 -5.47
CA ILE A 210 31.70 12.84 -5.05
C ILE A 210 31.01 12.87 -3.67
N GLN A 211 31.54 13.62 -2.71
CA GLN A 211 30.93 13.81 -1.38
C GLN A 211 29.54 14.47 -1.51
N TYR A 212 29.42 15.51 -2.34
CA TYR A 212 28.15 16.18 -2.65
C TYR A 212 27.10 15.21 -3.22
N LEU A 213 27.48 14.42 -4.23
CA LEU A 213 26.60 13.42 -4.86
C LEU A 213 26.18 12.34 -3.86
N LYS A 214 27.11 11.79 -3.07
CA LYS A 214 26.81 10.80 -2.01
C LYS A 214 25.79 11.33 -1.02
N ALA A 215 26.04 12.51 -0.44
CA ALA A 215 25.19 13.09 0.60
C ALA A 215 23.75 13.31 0.12
N LEU A 216 23.57 13.88 -1.08
CA LEU A 216 22.23 14.06 -1.65
C LEU A 216 21.59 12.74 -2.09
N SER A 217 22.36 11.76 -2.56
CA SER A 217 21.86 10.42 -2.90
C SER A 217 21.28 9.72 -1.67
N SER A 218 22.02 9.64 -0.57
CA SER A 218 21.53 9.02 0.68
C SER A 218 20.36 9.81 1.30
N TYR A 219 20.37 11.14 1.25
CA TYR A 219 19.23 11.96 1.68
C TYR A 219 17.97 11.70 0.83
N GLN A 220 18.08 11.75 -0.50
CA GLN A 220 16.95 11.55 -1.41
C GLN A 220 16.39 10.13 -1.30
N LYS A 221 17.24 9.11 -1.19
CA LYS A 221 16.83 7.72 -0.92
C LYS A 221 16.12 7.58 0.42
N ASN A 222 16.62 8.18 1.50
CA ASN A 222 15.96 8.11 2.80
C ASN A 222 14.57 8.79 2.78
N VAL A 223 14.46 9.95 2.14
CA VAL A 223 13.19 10.69 2.02
C VAL A 223 12.18 9.98 1.11
N CYS A 224 12.62 9.40 -0.02
CA CYS A 224 11.74 8.57 -0.86
C CYS A 224 11.36 7.25 -0.19
N GLY A 225 12.29 6.62 0.55
CA GLY A 225 11.99 5.46 1.38
C GLY A 225 10.98 5.78 2.48
N ALA A 226 11.03 6.98 3.05
CA ALA A 226 10.04 7.44 4.02
C ALA A 226 8.66 7.66 3.39
N LEU A 227 8.60 8.32 2.22
CA LEU A 227 7.35 8.53 1.47
C LEU A 227 6.70 7.20 1.08
N MET A 228 7.46 6.26 0.51
CA MET A 228 6.94 4.95 0.08
C MET A 228 6.50 4.09 1.26
N LYS A 229 7.31 3.97 2.33
CA LYS A 229 7.03 3.05 3.45
C LYS A 229 6.03 3.56 4.48
N PHE A 230 5.96 4.88 4.70
CA PHE A 230 5.13 5.48 5.77
C PHE A 230 4.13 6.53 5.26
N GLY A 231 4.11 6.81 3.96
CA GLY A 231 3.14 7.69 3.31
C GLY A 231 3.40 9.18 3.48
N LEU A 232 2.55 9.97 2.82
CA LEU A 232 2.75 11.41 2.66
C LEU A 232 2.76 12.19 3.99
N GLN A 233 2.01 11.76 5.01
CA GLN A 233 1.95 12.48 6.28
C GLN A 233 3.29 12.44 7.04
N VAL A 234 4.04 11.34 6.97
CA VAL A 234 5.39 11.27 7.57
C VAL A 234 6.37 12.12 6.77
N LEU A 235 6.25 12.15 5.44
CA LEU A 235 7.03 13.09 4.61
C LEU A 235 6.75 14.55 4.97
N LYS A 236 5.48 14.92 5.20
CA LYS A 236 5.09 16.26 5.66
C LYS A 236 5.69 16.57 7.02
N SER A 237 5.62 15.66 8.00
CA SER A 237 6.24 15.85 9.32
C SER A 237 7.77 16.00 9.26
N ILE A 238 8.47 15.20 8.45
CA ILE A 238 9.93 15.32 8.23
C ILE A 238 10.28 16.71 7.70
N ASN A 239 9.60 17.17 6.64
CA ASN A 239 9.86 18.47 6.06
C ASN A 239 9.40 19.61 6.97
N LEU A 240 8.31 19.44 7.72
CA LEU A 240 7.84 20.39 8.72
C LEU A 240 8.94 20.62 9.76
N ALA A 241 9.51 19.57 10.36
CA ALA A 241 10.60 19.69 11.33
C ALA A 241 11.86 20.36 10.72
N ILE A 242 12.30 19.91 9.53
CA ILE A 242 13.48 20.47 8.84
C ILE A 242 13.30 21.95 8.51
N LEU A 243 12.13 22.36 8.00
CA LEU A 243 11.85 23.74 7.61
C LEU A 243 11.50 24.63 8.81
N SER A 244 10.90 24.07 9.86
CA SER A 244 10.70 24.76 11.14
C SER A 244 12.03 25.03 11.83
N GLN A 245 13.03 24.14 11.68
CA GLN A 245 14.40 24.42 12.07
C GLN A 245 15.11 25.38 11.10
N LYS A 246 14.94 25.23 9.78
CA LYS A 246 15.65 26.08 8.79
C LYS A 246 15.12 27.50 8.74
N PHE A 247 13.82 27.75 8.97
CA PHE A 247 13.16 29.05 8.83
C PHE A 247 12.34 29.55 10.07
N PRO A 248 12.75 29.40 11.37
CA PRO A 248 11.93 29.68 12.58
C PRO A 248 11.06 30.95 12.77
N LYS A 249 11.03 31.94 11.85
CA LYS A 249 10.08 33.09 11.86
C LYS A 249 9.04 32.99 10.73
N ILE A 250 9.15 32.01 9.84
CA ILE A 250 8.05 31.64 8.93
C ILE A 250 6.80 31.38 9.77
N GLU A 251 5.66 31.93 9.36
CA GLU A 251 4.39 31.63 10.04
C GLU A 251 3.99 30.17 9.82
N PHE A 252 3.34 29.53 10.79
CA PHE A 252 2.87 28.14 10.64
C PHE A 252 2.02 27.92 9.38
N LYS A 253 1.11 28.88 9.08
CA LYS A 253 0.24 28.86 7.90
C LYS A 253 1.00 29.04 6.58
N GLU A 254 2.08 29.80 6.60
CA GLU A 254 2.96 29.99 5.45
C GLU A 254 3.77 28.71 5.21
N LEU A 255 4.29 28.10 6.27
CA LEU A 255 5.00 26.82 6.19
C LEU A 255 4.11 25.67 5.74
N THR A 256 2.88 25.54 6.21
CA THR A 256 1.95 24.51 5.72
C THR A 256 1.59 24.72 4.25
N SER A 257 1.46 25.97 3.78
CA SER A 257 1.30 26.25 2.35
C SER A 257 2.53 25.85 1.51
N LEU A 258 3.74 26.01 2.05
CA LEU A 258 4.99 25.59 1.39
C LEU A 258 5.15 24.05 1.38
N LEU A 259 4.62 23.36 2.38
CA LEU A 259 4.68 21.89 2.48
C LEU A 259 3.89 21.16 1.40
N GLU A 260 2.80 21.74 0.86
CA GLU A 260 2.07 21.15 -0.26
C GLU A 260 2.91 21.17 -1.56
N ASP A 261 3.62 22.27 -1.83
CA ASP A 261 4.54 22.36 -2.98
C ASP A 261 5.73 21.42 -2.83
N ILE A 262 6.23 21.26 -1.61
CA ILE A 262 7.34 20.34 -1.29
C ILE A 262 6.89 18.88 -1.39
N SER A 263 5.65 18.58 -1.01
CA SER A 263 5.00 17.27 -1.16
C SER A 263 4.93 16.86 -2.63
N SER A 264 4.25 17.68 -3.45
CA SER A 264 4.09 17.44 -4.89
C SER A 264 5.42 17.31 -5.64
N LYS A 265 6.44 18.11 -5.24
CA LYS A 265 7.81 17.93 -5.74
C LYS A 265 8.39 16.56 -5.40
N TYR A 266 8.29 16.11 -4.15
CA TYR A 266 8.89 14.84 -3.74
C TYR A 266 8.17 13.64 -4.36
N GLU A 267 6.84 13.67 -4.50
CA GLU A 267 6.08 12.62 -5.19
C GLU A 267 6.64 12.39 -6.60
N ALA A 268 6.65 13.43 -7.45
CA ALA A 268 7.22 13.36 -8.80
C ALA A 268 8.71 12.96 -8.82
N CYS A 269 9.54 13.52 -7.94
CA CYS A 269 10.96 13.17 -7.87
C CYS A 269 11.22 11.71 -7.44
N CYS A 270 10.38 11.15 -6.56
CA CYS A 270 10.52 9.78 -6.05
C CYS A 270 9.94 8.73 -6.99
N GLU A 271 8.88 9.05 -7.73
CA GLU A 271 8.37 8.23 -8.85
C GLU A 271 9.32 8.26 -10.06
N GLY A 272 10.14 9.31 -10.18
CA GLY A 272 11.25 9.41 -11.11
C GLY A 272 11.00 10.31 -12.32
N ASP A 273 9.87 11.03 -12.38
CA ASP A 273 9.61 12.04 -13.41
C ASP A 273 10.64 13.18 -13.27
N ALA A 274 11.65 13.14 -14.13
CA ALA A 274 12.72 14.13 -14.15
C ALA A 274 12.21 15.56 -14.46
N VAL A 275 11.14 15.69 -15.23
CA VAL A 275 10.61 16.97 -15.74
C VAL A 275 9.75 17.65 -14.67
N GLN A 276 8.80 16.92 -14.07
CA GLN A 276 7.98 17.41 -12.96
C GLN A 276 8.81 17.56 -11.68
N CYS A 277 9.85 16.76 -11.47
CA CYS A 277 10.82 17.00 -10.40
C CYS A 277 11.56 18.35 -10.57
N ILE A 278 11.91 18.74 -11.80
CA ILE A 278 12.46 20.08 -12.10
C ILE A 278 11.40 21.18 -11.89
N ARG A 279 10.17 21.00 -12.40
CA ARG A 279 9.08 21.97 -12.22
C ARG A 279 8.72 22.19 -10.75
N GLY A 280 8.52 21.11 -9.99
CA GLY A 280 8.26 21.12 -8.56
C GLY A 280 9.40 21.75 -7.76
N ARG A 281 10.67 21.43 -8.08
CA ARG A 281 11.80 22.09 -7.39
C ARG A 281 11.83 23.58 -7.71
N SER A 282 11.56 23.98 -8.95
CA SER A 282 11.50 25.40 -9.31
C SER A 282 10.38 26.12 -8.55
N LYS A 283 9.16 25.56 -8.52
CA LYS A 283 7.99 26.09 -7.80
C LYS A 283 8.29 26.34 -6.33
N VAL A 284 8.87 25.35 -5.63
CA VAL A 284 9.27 25.48 -4.22
C VAL A 284 10.24 26.64 -4.00
N MET A 285 11.24 26.81 -4.89
CA MET A 285 12.21 27.91 -4.76
C MET A 285 11.61 29.27 -5.10
N SER A 286 10.69 29.33 -6.06
CA SER A 286 9.89 30.54 -6.37
C SER A 286 9.01 30.94 -5.20
N HIS A 287 8.33 29.99 -4.55
CA HIS A 287 7.52 30.22 -3.35
C HIS A 287 8.39 30.86 -2.25
N ILE A 288 9.53 30.22 -1.93
CA ILE A 288 10.49 30.70 -0.94
C ILE A 288 11.01 32.11 -1.27
N CYS A 289 11.38 32.38 -2.52
CA CYS A 289 11.91 33.69 -2.93
C CYS A 289 10.85 34.80 -2.99
N SER A 290 9.61 34.48 -3.37
CA SER A 290 8.50 35.44 -3.44
C SER A 290 8.15 36.07 -2.07
N LYS A 291 8.55 35.41 -0.99
CA LYS A 291 8.31 35.81 0.41
C LYS A 291 9.60 35.83 1.24
N GLN A 292 10.76 35.99 0.59
CA GLN A 292 12.08 35.83 1.23
C GLN A 292 12.22 36.62 2.54
N ASP A 293 11.82 37.89 2.58
CA ASP A 293 12.00 38.75 3.76
C ASP A 293 11.09 38.36 4.96
N ALA A 294 10.18 37.40 4.79
CA ALA A 294 9.40 36.74 5.86
C ALA A 294 9.89 35.30 6.18
N ILE A 295 10.60 34.65 5.25
CA ILE A 295 11.06 33.25 5.37
C ILE A 295 12.51 33.16 5.88
N SER A 296 13.44 33.95 5.32
CA SER A 296 14.86 33.99 5.71
C SER A 296 15.59 35.21 5.12
N SER A 297 16.49 35.88 5.86
CA SER A 297 17.39 36.86 5.23
C SER A 297 18.67 36.24 4.66
N LYS A 298 18.97 34.98 4.99
CA LYS A 298 20.19 34.32 4.48
C LYS A 298 20.05 33.75 3.07
N ILE A 299 18.84 33.80 2.49
CA ILE A 299 18.56 33.35 1.13
C ILE A 299 18.54 34.49 0.10
N LYS A 300 18.76 35.76 0.51
CA LYS A 300 18.56 36.92 -0.37
C LYS A 300 19.43 36.86 -1.63
N GLU A 301 20.73 36.63 -1.46
CA GLU A 301 21.68 36.42 -2.56
C GLU A 301 21.31 35.16 -3.38
N CYS A 302 20.80 34.10 -2.72
CA CYS A 302 20.36 32.88 -3.40
C CYS A 302 19.14 33.10 -4.30
N CYS A 303 18.29 34.08 -4.02
CA CYS A 303 17.11 34.40 -4.83
C CYS A 303 17.43 35.24 -6.08
N GLU A 304 18.63 35.80 -6.18
CA GLU A 304 19.15 36.47 -7.37
C GLU A 304 19.84 35.47 -8.35
N GLU A 305 20.16 34.27 -7.89
CA GLU A 305 20.76 33.19 -8.68
C GLU A 305 19.77 32.53 -9.67
N LYS A 306 20.32 31.82 -10.66
CA LYS A 306 19.53 31.17 -11.74
C LYS A 306 19.30 29.68 -11.49
N ILE A 307 18.32 29.08 -12.17
CA ILE A 307 18.09 27.63 -12.12
C ILE A 307 19.32 26.90 -12.74
N PRO A 308 19.85 25.81 -12.13
CA PRO A 308 19.43 25.20 -10.85
C PRO A 308 20.06 25.83 -9.60
N LYS A 309 21.14 26.63 -9.73
CA LYS A 309 21.92 27.24 -8.62
C LYS A 309 21.06 27.88 -7.53
N ARG A 310 20.01 28.63 -7.87
CA ARG A 310 19.01 29.21 -6.95
C ARG A 310 18.59 28.20 -5.89
N GLY A 311 18.17 27.01 -6.35
CA GLY A 311 17.65 25.95 -5.48
C GLY A 311 18.70 25.17 -4.70
N GLU A 312 19.97 25.25 -5.08
CA GLU A 312 21.09 24.68 -4.30
C GLU A 312 21.55 25.68 -3.24
N CYS A 313 21.71 26.96 -3.62
CA CYS A 313 22.02 28.03 -2.68
C CYS A 313 20.96 28.10 -1.56
N ILE A 314 19.65 28.03 -1.88
CA ILE A 314 18.59 27.98 -0.85
C ILE A 314 18.67 26.73 0.04
N VAL A 315 19.08 25.57 -0.48
CA VAL A 315 19.22 24.34 0.33
C VAL A 315 20.41 24.47 1.28
N TYR A 316 21.58 24.84 0.76
CA TYR A 316 22.84 24.96 1.50
C TYR A 316 23.02 26.32 2.23
N SER A 317 22.09 27.27 2.09
CA SER A 317 22.07 28.54 2.84
C SER A 317 21.94 28.29 4.33
N ASN A 318 22.18 29.31 5.14
CA ASN A 318 22.06 29.17 6.59
C ASN A 318 20.55 28.95 7.08
N LYS A 319 20.28 28.37 8.29
CA LYS A 319 19.00 28.22 9.05
C LYS A 319 18.53 29.67 9.36
N ASP A 320 17.76 29.81 10.44
CA ASP A 320 17.40 31.07 11.02
C ASP A 320 17.53 31.05 12.62
N ASP A 321 18.47 31.82 13.25
CA ASP A 321 19.02 31.94 14.68
C ASP A 321 18.10 31.68 15.92
N ARG A 322 16.80 31.46 15.74
CA ARG A 322 15.71 31.71 16.71
C ARG A 322 15.33 33.20 16.93
N PRO A 323 14.03 33.57 16.89
CA PRO A 323 13.59 34.93 17.25
C PRO A 323 13.96 35.23 18.70
N LYS A 324 14.29 36.49 19.01
CA LYS A 324 14.85 36.87 20.32
C LYS A 324 13.83 36.84 21.46
N ASP A 325 12.57 37.01 21.08
CA ASP A 325 11.34 36.96 21.84
C ASP A 325 10.82 35.52 22.04
N LEU A 326 11.33 34.54 21.29
CA LEU A 326 10.86 33.16 21.35
C LEU A 326 11.49 32.41 22.53
N SER A 327 10.65 32.07 23.52
CA SER A 327 10.99 31.23 24.66
C SER A 327 11.42 29.83 24.24
N LEU A 328 12.24 29.16 25.07
CA LEU A 328 12.64 27.76 24.86
C LEU A 328 11.46 26.76 24.96
N ARG A 329 10.35 27.15 25.58
CA ARG A 329 9.11 26.38 25.69
C ARG A 329 7.97 27.08 24.98
N GLU A 330 6.89 26.34 24.75
CA GLU A 330 5.62 26.88 24.29
C GLU A 330 4.49 26.47 25.24
N ALA A 331 4.04 27.43 26.05
CA ALA A 331 3.06 27.21 27.13
C ALA A 331 1.72 26.67 26.61
N LYS A 332 1.35 26.97 25.34
CA LYS A 332 0.15 26.43 24.69
C LYS A 332 0.04 24.89 24.76
N PHE A 333 1.15 24.16 24.84
CA PHE A 333 1.16 22.69 24.80
C PHE A 333 1.38 22.01 26.16
N THR A 334 1.61 22.77 27.24
CA THR A 334 1.88 22.19 28.58
C THR A 334 1.18 22.90 29.74
N GLU A 335 0.77 24.15 29.57
CA GLU A 335 0.22 25.01 30.63
C GLU A 335 -1.22 25.47 30.34
N ASN A 336 -1.73 25.22 29.13
CA ASN A 336 -3.08 25.59 28.70
C ASN A 336 -4.08 24.46 28.99
N GLU A 337 -5.04 24.71 29.88
CA GLU A 337 -6.07 23.76 30.33
C GLU A 337 -6.82 23.07 29.16
N ASN A 338 -7.03 23.80 28.06
CA ASN A 338 -7.78 23.36 26.88
C ASN A 338 -6.95 22.55 25.86
N VAL A 339 -5.76 22.04 26.21
CA VAL A 339 -4.92 21.21 25.31
C VAL A 339 -5.68 20.01 24.72
N CYS A 340 -6.48 19.31 25.54
CA CYS A 340 -7.25 18.16 25.09
C CYS A 340 -8.36 18.55 24.10
N GLU A 341 -9.08 19.65 24.36
CA GLU A 341 -10.13 20.17 23.46
C GLU A 341 -9.55 20.61 22.11
N GLN A 342 -8.40 21.29 22.11
CA GLN A 342 -7.71 21.72 20.89
C GLN A 342 -7.21 20.52 20.07
N ARG A 343 -6.70 19.47 20.73
CA ARG A 343 -6.33 18.21 20.08
C ARG A 343 -7.55 17.50 19.49
N ASP A 344 -8.68 17.47 20.18
CA ASP A 344 -9.86 16.71 19.75
C ASP A 344 -10.69 17.44 18.69
N ALA A 345 -10.52 18.75 18.54
CA ALA A 345 -11.05 19.52 17.41
C ALA A 345 -10.32 19.22 16.09
N ASP A 346 -8.97 19.13 16.10
CA ASP A 346 -8.15 18.72 14.95
C ASP A 346 -6.79 18.17 15.41
N GLN A 347 -6.69 16.84 15.56
CA GLN A 347 -5.46 16.21 16.09
C GLN A 347 -4.26 16.42 15.15
N ASP A 348 -4.45 16.43 13.84
CA ASP A 348 -3.32 16.47 12.90
C ASP A 348 -2.80 17.91 12.69
N THR A 349 -3.67 18.92 12.66
CA THR A 349 -3.23 20.33 12.70
C THR A 349 -2.59 20.66 14.05
N PHE A 350 -3.17 20.22 15.17
CA PHE A 350 -2.61 20.46 16.51
C PHE A 350 -1.22 19.83 16.69
N MET A 351 -1.04 18.57 16.26
CA MET A 351 0.26 17.88 16.33
C MET A 351 1.28 18.45 15.33
N ALA A 352 0.85 18.95 14.18
CA ALA A 352 1.72 19.69 13.26
C ALA A 352 2.16 21.04 13.88
N GLU A 353 1.26 21.79 14.51
CA GLU A 353 1.60 23.05 15.17
C GLU A 353 2.58 22.82 16.34
N PHE A 354 2.37 21.78 17.15
CA PHE A 354 3.34 21.34 18.17
C PHE A 354 4.71 21.05 17.54
N LEU A 355 4.77 20.22 16.50
CA LEU A 355 6.04 19.85 15.86
C LEU A 355 6.74 21.08 15.27
N TYR A 356 6.01 22.04 14.69
CA TYR A 356 6.56 23.29 14.20
C TYR A 356 7.12 24.18 15.33
N GLU A 357 6.31 24.47 16.36
CA GLU A 357 6.73 25.32 17.48
C GLU A 357 7.92 24.68 18.26
N TYR A 358 7.91 23.37 18.48
CA TYR A 358 9.00 22.67 19.16
C TYR A 358 10.28 22.65 18.30
N SER A 359 10.18 22.25 17.03
CA SER A 359 11.33 22.22 16.10
C SER A 359 11.98 23.60 15.93
N ARG A 360 11.19 24.67 15.90
CA ARG A 360 11.71 26.04 15.72
C ARG A 360 12.36 26.63 16.98
N ARG A 361 12.16 26.01 18.14
CA ARG A 361 12.87 26.33 19.40
C ARG A 361 14.17 25.56 19.57
N HIS A 362 14.22 24.33 19.04
CA HIS A 362 15.26 23.32 19.28
C HIS A 362 16.07 22.96 18.02
N PRO A 363 16.95 23.85 17.52
CA PRO A 363 17.84 23.56 16.40
C PRO A 363 18.91 22.50 16.70
N GLU A 364 19.21 22.23 17.98
CA GLU A 364 20.22 21.29 18.49
C GLU A 364 19.78 19.82 18.50
N LEU A 365 18.52 19.55 18.19
CA LEU A 365 17.96 18.20 18.06
C LEU A 365 17.97 17.74 16.59
N SER A 366 18.06 16.44 16.38
CA SER A 366 17.92 15.83 15.05
C SER A 366 16.46 15.87 14.58
N THR A 367 16.25 15.69 13.27
CA THR A 367 14.91 15.57 12.70
C THR A 367 14.18 14.36 13.29
N SER A 368 14.88 13.23 13.44
CA SER A 368 14.30 12.01 14.00
C SER A 368 14.01 12.12 15.50
N GLU A 369 14.77 12.89 16.29
CA GLU A 369 14.43 13.15 17.70
C GLU A 369 13.19 14.05 17.83
N LEU A 370 13.07 15.09 17.01
CA LEU A 370 11.88 15.94 16.98
C LEU A 370 10.61 15.13 16.65
N LEU A 371 10.70 14.17 15.72
CA LEU A 371 9.62 13.25 15.40
C LEU A 371 9.33 12.25 16.54
N ARG A 372 10.36 11.74 17.24
CA ARG A 372 10.19 10.92 18.45
C ARG A 372 9.50 11.70 19.56
N ILE A 373 9.86 12.96 19.78
CA ILE A 373 9.23 13.84 20.77
C ILE A 373 7.77 14.13 20.42
N ALA A 374 7.46 14.44 19.16
CA ALA A 374 6.07 14.60 18.71
C ALA A 374 5.24 13.32 18.85
N ARG A 375 5.84 12.13 18.64
CA ARG A 375 5.17 10.86 18.92
C ARG A 375 4.92 10.65 20.41
N VAL A 376 5.92 10.85 21.25
CA VAL A 376 5.81 10.74 22.72
C VAL A 376 4.78 11.72 23.29
N TYR A 377 4.69 12.93 22.74
CA TYR A 377 3.62 13.89 23.09
C TYR A 377 2.23 13.39 22.68
N LYS A 378 2.09 12.86 21.46
CA LYS A 378 0.82 12.29 20.95
C LYS A 378 0.32 11.15 21.83
N ASP A 379 1.21 10.22 22.18
CA ASP A 379 0.90 9.09 23.07
C ASP A 379 0.58 9.55 24.50
N LEU A 380 1.35 10.50 25.05
CA LEU A 380 1.09 11.10 26.37
C LEU A 380 -0.29 11.77 26.44
N LEU A 381 -0.71 12.50 25.40
CA LEU A 381 -2.06 13.09 25.38
C LEU A 381 -3.14 12.01 25.26
N GLU A 382 -2.90 10.96 24.47
CA GLU A 382 -3.83 9.83 24.32
C GLU A 382 -4.02 9.02 25.61
N GLU A 383 -3.10 9.15 26.58
CA GLU A 383 -3.27 8.75 27.98
C GLU A 383 -3.90 9.87 28.83
N CYS A 384 -3.25 11.02 28.95
CA CYS A 384 -3.61 12.10 29.88
C CYS A 384 -5.02 12.67 29.69
N CYS A 385 -5.50 12.81 28.44
CA CYS A 385 -6.85 13.34 28.19
C CYS A 385 -7.99 12.36 28.53
N LYS A 386 -7.70 11.24 29.20
CA LYS A 386 -8.67 10.29 29.76
C LYS A 386 -8.61 10.22 31.29
N THR A 387 -7.76 11.02 31.95
CA THR A 387 -7.63 11.06 33.41
C THR A 387 -8.61 12.06 34.03
N GLU A 388 -8.81 11.98 35.35
CA GLU A 388 -9.68 12.90 36.09
C GLU A 388 -9.18 14.37 36.11
N ASN A 389 -7.86 14.57 35.93
CA ASN A 389 -7.26 15.90 35.78
C ASN A 389 -6.18 15.89 34.68
N PRO A 390 -6.55 16.08 33.40
CA PRO A 390 -5.60 16.06 32.29
C PRO A 390 -4.45 17.09 32.40
N PRO A 391 -4.68 18.36 32.83
CA PRO A 391 -3.61 19.33 33.10
C PRO A 391 -2.45 18.82 33.96
N ASP A 392 -2.74 18.22 35.12
CA ASP A 392 -1.69 17.67 36.01
C ASP A 392 -0.86 16.57 35.32
N CYS A 393 -1.49 15.82 34.41
CA CYS A 393 -0.85 14.75 33.67
C CYS A 393 0.03 15.30 32.52
N TYR A 394 -0.53 16.09 31.59
CA TYR A 394 0.24 16.57 30.43
C TYR A 394 1.20 17.73 30.76
N GLY A 395 1.02 18.43 31.90
CA GLY A 395 2.01 19.41 32.38
C GLY A 395 3.40 18.82 32.63
N ASN A 396 3.51 17.49 32.75
CA ASN A 396 4.78 16.77 32.86
C ASN A 396 5.41 16.38 31.50
N ALA A 397 4.86 16.81 30.35
CA ALA A 397 5.34 16.40 29.02
C ALA A 397 6.83 16.69 28.78
N GLU A 398 7.30 17.86 29.22
CA GLU A 398 8.73 18.25 29.17
C GLU A 398 9.67 17.23 29.83
N TYR A 399 9.23 16.54 30.89
CA TYR A 399 10.02 15.47 31.50
C TYR A 399 10.12 14.26 30.56
N LYS A 400 9.04 13.88 29.89
CA LYS A 400 9.01 12.78 28.90
C LYS A 400 9.83 13.11 27.65
N PHE A 401 9.83 14.36 27.21
CA PHE A 401 10.68 14.81 26.10
C PHE A 401 12.16 14.69 26.47
N ASN A 402 12.56 15.24 27.63
CA ASN A 402 13.92 15.10 28.14
C ASN A 402 14.31 13.63 28.38
N GLU A 403 13.42 12.79 28.90
CA GLU A 403 13.66 11.35 29.06
C GLU A 403 13.98 10.68 27.70
N THR A 404 13.26 11.05 26.64
CA THR A 404 13.47 10.54 25.28
C THR A 404 14.82 11.03 24.72
N THR A 405 15.08 12.34 24.78
CA THR A 405 16.34 12.94 24.34
C THR A 405 17.55 12.33 25.08
N GLN A 406 17.44 12.09 26.39
CA GLN A 406 18.50 11.47 27.20
C GLN A 406 18.76 10.00 26.84
N ARG A 407 17.75 9.26 26.36
CA ARG A 407 17.94 7.88 25.84
C ARG A 407 18.72 7.94 24.53
N SER A 408 18.32 8.79 23.59
CA SER A 408 18.98 8.99 22.30
C SER A 408 20.42 9.52 22.43
N LEU A 409 20.65 10.49 23.33
CA LEU A 409 21.96 11.07 23.59
C LEU A 409 22.96 10.03 24.11
N LYS A 410 22.53 9.12 24.99
CA LYS A 410 23.38 8.02 25.50
C LYS A 410 23.79 7.02 24.42
N ILE A 411 23.00 6.86 23.36
CA ILE A 411 23.41 6.06 22.18
C ILE A 411 24.54 6.78 21.45
N VAL A 412 24.35 8.07 21.12
CA VAL A 412 25.38 8.89 20.45
C VAL A 412 26.68 8.93 21.24
N GLN A 413 26.62 9.22 22.54
CA GLN A 413 27.79 9.28 23.42
C GLN A 413 28.59 7.96 23.41
N ARG A 414 27.91 6.80 23.42
CA ARG A 414 28.57 5.49 23.35
C ARG A 414 29.23 5.25 21.99
N GLU A 415 28.55 5.58 20.89
CA GLU A 415 29.13 5.41 19.54
C GLU A 415 30.32 6.36 19.31
N CYS A 416 30.28 7.57 19.88
CA CYS A 416 31.42 8.49 19.89
C CYS A 416 32.55 8.06 20.83
N GLU A 417 32.25 7.47 22.00
CA GLU A 417 33.26 6.84 22.87
C GLU A 417 33.97 5.67 22.15
N HIS A 418 33.23 4.84 21.40
CA HIS A 418 33.83 3.82 20.55
C HIS A 418 34.73 4.42 19.45
N PHE A 419 34.37 5.57 18.85
CA PHE A 419 35.25 6.27 17.90
C PHE A 419 36.55 6.75 18.56
N GLN A 420 36.49 7.37 19.74
CA GLN A 420 37.69 7.84 20.46
C GLN A 420 38.61 6.68 20.88
N ASN A 421 38.03 5.53 21.26
CA ASN A 421 38.80 4.36 21.70
C ASN A 421 39.38 3.50 20.55
N LEU A 422 38.67 3.37 19.42
CA LEU A 422 39.05 2.49 18.30
C LEU A 422 39.70 3.22 17.13
N GLY A 423 39.53 4.54 17.04
CA GLY A 423 39.90 5.33 15.87
C GLY A 423 39.09 4.96 14.61
N LYS A 424 39.34 5.66 13.51
CA LYS A 424 38.55 5.55 12.26
C LYS A 424 38.48 4.12 11.71
N ASP A 425 39.62 3.44 11.59
CA ASP A 425 39.66 2.11 10.98
C ASP A 425 39.13 1.01 11.91
N GLY A 426 39.39 1.10 13.22
CA GLY A 426 38.83 0.17 14.21
C GLY A 426 37.31 0.30 14.32
N LEU A 427 36.79 1.54 14.31
CA LEU A 427 35.35 1.80 14.29
C LEU A 427 34.67 1.22 13.03
N LYS A 428 35.33 1.36 11.87
CA LYS A 428 34.86 0.73 10.62
C LYS A 428 34.76 -0.79 10.76
N TYR A 429 35.81 -1.46 11.23
CA TYR A 429 35.76 -2.92 11.43
C TYR A 429 34.66 -3.34 12.42
N HIS A 430 34.46 -2.58 13.52
CA HIS A 430 33.36 -2.82 14.45
C HIS A 430 31.99 -2.78 13.76
N TYR A 431 31.71 -1.78 12.92
CA TYR A 431 30.42 -1.71 12.20
C TYR A 431 30.29 -2.70 11.05
N LEU A 432 31.38 -3.07 10.36
CA LEU A 432 31.35 -4.17 9.40
C LEU A 432 30.91 -5.48 10.09
N ILE A 433 31.46 -5.78 11.27
CA ILE A 433 31.06 -6.95 12.07
C ILE A 433 29.61 -6.81 12.56
N LYS A 434 29.23 -5.67 13.18
CA LYS A 434 27.88 -5.46 13.74
C LYS A 434 26.79 -5.54 12.66
N LEU A 435 26.96 -4.85 11.53
CA LEU A 435 25.99 -4.85 10.44
C LEU A 435 25.87 -6.24 9.78
N THR A 436 27.00 -6.94 9.59
CA THR A 436 26.98 -8.29 9.01
C THR A 436 26.30 -9.30 9.94
N ARG A 437 26.40 -9.15 11.28
CA ARG A 437 25.70 -10.01 12.23
C ARG A 437 24.17 -9.81 12.23
N ILE A 438 23.68 -8.58 12.09
CA ILE A 438 22.23 -8.29 12.11
C ILE A 438 21.56 -8.46 10.73
N ALA A 439 22.32 -8.36 9.64
CA ALA A 439 21.82 -8.43 8.26
C ALA A 439 22.73 -9.25 7.32
N PRO A 440 23.09 -10.51 7.68
CA PRO A 440 24.03 -11.34 6.91
C PRO A 440 23.54 -11.71 5.50
N GLN A 441 22.24 -11.56 5.22
CA GLN A 441 21.63 -11.78 3.90
C GLN A 441 22.04 -10.74 2.85
N LEU A 442 22.54 -9.56 3.25
CA LEU A 442 22.90 -8.47 2.33
C LEU A 442 24.16 -8.77 1.51
N SER A 443 24.32 -8.08 0.38
CA SER A 443 25.53 -8.24 -0.43
C SER A 443 26.77 -7.75 0.33
N THR A 444 27.94 -8.34 0.05
CA THR A 444 29.17 -7.95 0.77
C THR A 444 29.64 -6.54 0.42
N GLU A 445 29.38 -6.08 -0.81
CA GLU A 445 29.64 -4.68 -1.19
C GLU A 445 28.70 -3.71 -0.46
N GLU A 446 27.42 -4.07 -0.29
CA GLU A 446 26.44 -3.26 0.44
C GLU A 446 26.77 -3.16 1.94
N LEU A 447 27.10 -4.28 2.59
CA LEU A 447 27.57 -4.28 3.98
C LEU A 447 28.88 -3.49 4.15
N THR A 448 29.79 -3.59 3.17
CA THR A 448 31.04 -2.81 3.15
C THR A 448 30.76 -1.31 3.06
N PHE A 449 29.85 -0.90 2.16
CA PHE A 449 29.39 0.48 2.03
C PHE A 449 28.75 0.99 3.32
N LEU A 450 27.75 0.29 3.86
CA LEU A 450 27.02 0.70 5.06
C LEU A 450 27.93 0.81 6.30
N GLY A 451 28.90 -0.10 6.46
CA GLY A 451 29.90 -0.03 7.53
C GLY A 451 30.87 1.16 7.37
N GLN A 452 31.29 1.46 6.14
CA GLN A 452 32.12 2.64 5.84
C GLN A 452 31.38 3.95 6.08
N GLU A 453 30.12 4.09 5.62
CA GLU A 453 29.33 5.31 5.81
C GLU A 453 28.93 5.51 7.29
N LYS A 454 28.58 4.46 8.05
CA LYS A 454 28.32 4.61 9.51
C LYS A 454 29.56 5.06 10.27
N ALA A 455 30.74 4.52 9.95
CA ALA A 455 32.00 4.98 10.53
C ALA A 455 32.36 6.41 10.09
N ALA A 456 32.04 6.79 8.85
CA ALA A 456 32.26 8.15 8.35
C ALA A 456 31.36 9.19 9.04
N ALA A 457 30.08 8.88 9.27
CA ALA A 457 29.15 9.72 10.01
C ALA A 457 29.68 10.07 11.41
N LEU A 458 30.07 9.06 12.19
CA LEU A 458 30.64 9.24 13.53
C LEU A 458 31.99 9.97 13.50
N THR A 459 32.89 9.61 12.57
CA THR A 459 34.18 10.32 12.38
C THR A 459 33.99 11.81 12.09
N THR A 460 32.89 12.17 11.40
CA THR A 460 32.58 13.56 11.01
C THR A 460 31.93 14.35 12.16
N CYS A 461 31.11 13.69 12.98
CA CYS A 461 30.27 14.36 13.98
C CYS A 461 30.84 14.38 15.41
N CYS A 462 31.56 13.33 15.84
CA CYS A 462 32.01 13.11 17.23
C CYS A 462 33.18 14.02 17.69
N THR A 463 33.26 15.23 17.12
CA THR A 463 34.26 16.27 17.44
C THR A 463 33.65 17.68 17.43
N LEU A 464 32.31 17.80 17.31
CA LEU A 464 31.60 19.04 17.02
C LEU A 464 30.59 19.39 18.13
N SER A 465 30.27 20.68 18.26
CA SER A 465 29.31 21.18 19.26
C SER A 465 27.88 20.65 19.07
N GLU A 466 27.51 20.27 17.84
CA GLU A 466 26.21 19.68 17.48
C GLU A 466 26.30 18.16 17.27
N GLU A 467 27.20 17.47 18.01
CA GLU A 467 27.43 16.02 17.93
C GLU A 467 26.12 15.21 17.86
N PHE A 468 25.16 15.49 18.76
CA PHE A 468 23.90 14.76 18.84
C PHE A 468 23.09 14.82 17.54
N ALA A 469 22.74 16.03 17.07
CA ALA A 469 21.98 16.22 15.85
C ALA A 469 22.74 15.70 14.62
N CYS A 470 24.06 15.91 14.57
CA CYS A 470 24.89 15.45 13.47
C CYS A 470 24.90 13.91 13.37
N VAL A 471 25.22 13.21 14.46
CA VAL A 471 25.28 11.74 14.48
C VAL A 471 23.91 11.14 14.17
N ASP A 472 22.84 11.59 14.84
CA ASP A 472 21.53 10.97 14.67
C ASP A 472 20.95 11.18 13.27
N ASN A 473 21.10 12.39 12.68
CA ASN A 473 20.67 12.63 11.30
C ASN A 473 21.51 11.79 10.30
N LEU A 474 22.85 11.74 10.42
CA LEU A 474 23.69 11.00 9.45
C LEU A 474 23.57 9.48 9.59
N VAL A 475 23.46 8.94 10.81
CA VAL A 475 23.25 7.49 11.02
C VAL A 475 21.86 7.07 10.53
N ASP A 476 20.84 7.93 10.65
CA ASP A 476 19.53 7.66 10.06
C ASP A 476 19.57 7.55 8.52
N LEU A 477 20.40 8.35 7.82
CA LEU A 477 20.59 8.19 6.37
C LEU A 477 21.17 6.82 6.01
N VAL A 478 22.12 6.30 6.79
CA VAL A 478 22.72 4.97 6.56
C VAL A 478 21.69 3.85 6.79
N LEU A 479 20.83 3.97 7.81
CA LEU A 479 19.72 3.05 8.01
C LEU A 479 18.63 3.18 6.93
N GLY A 480 18.44 4.39 6.38
CA GLY A 480 17.60 4.63 5.21
C GLY A 480 18.09 3.91 3.95
N GLU A 481 19.39 3.92 3.69
CA GLU A 481 20.01 3.15 2.60
C GLU A 481 19.81 1.64 2.80
N LEU A 482 20.10 1.13 4.02
CA LEU A 482 19.92 -0.29 4.39
C LEU A 482 18.47 -0.77 4.17
N CYS A 483 17.49 0.04 4.57
CA CYS A 483 16.07 -0.25 4.35
C CYS A 483 15.60 -0.06 2.90
N GLY A 484 16.39 0.62 2.06
CA GLY A 484 16.11 0.95 0.67
C GLY A 484 14.85 1.80 0.46
N ILE A 485 14.58 2.14 -0.81
CA ILE A 485 13.35 2.85 -1.19
C ILE A 485 12.15 1.89 -1.24
N ASN A 486 12.27 0.81 -2.02
CA ASN A 486 11.19 -0.16 -2.30
C ASN A 486 10.60 -0.80 -1.02
N GLU A 487 9.27 -0.86 -0.93
CA GLU A 487 8.52 -1.55 0.13
C GLU A 487 8.80 -3.06 0.16
N ASN A 488 8.96 -3.67 -1.03
CA ASN A 488 9.15 -5.11 -1.23
C ASN A 488 10.57 -5.60 -0.90
N ARG A 489 11.46 -4.73 -0.39
CA ARG A 489 12.75 -5.18 0.14
C ARG A 489 12.49 -6.01 1.41
N SER A 490 13.08 -7.21 1.45
CA SER A 490 13.09 -8.08 2.63
C SER A 490 14.49 -8.64 2.84
N ILE A 491 14.94 -8.65 4.09
CA ILE A 491 16.30 -9.00 4.51
C ILE A 491 16.23 -10.15 5.52
N ASN A 492 15.59 -9.89 6.66
CA ASN A 492 15.18 -10.86 7.67
C ASN A 492 14.06 -10.22 8.52
N PRO A 493 13.25 -11.00 9.27
CA PRO A 493 12.07 -10.46 9.95
C PRO A 493 12.35 -9.32 10.94
N ALA A 494 13.51 -9.30 11.59
CA ALA A 494 13.84 -8.30 12.60
C ALA A 494 14.30 -6.97 11.96
N VAL A 495 15.14 -7.04 10.93
CA VAL A 495 15.54 -5.88 10.12
C VAL A 495 14.32 -5.31 9.38
N ASP A 496 13.49 -6.17 8.78
CA ASP A 496 12.25 -5.76 8.10
C ASP A 496 11.29 -5.01 9.05
N HIS A 497 11.14 -5.48 10.28
CA HIS A 497 10.36 -4.79 11.31
C HIS A 497 10.93 -3.39 11.59
N CYS A 498 12.24 -3.27 11.89
CA CYS A 498 12.86 -1.97 12.13
C CYS A 498 12.82 -1.03 10.90
N CYS A 499 12.72 -1.57 9.69
CA CYS A 499 12.56 -0.80 8.45
C CYS A 499 11.12 -0.37 8.13
N LYS A 500 10.09 -1.00 8.73
CA LYS A 500 8.68 -0.86 8.32
C LYS A 500 7.73 -0.43 9.44
N THR A 501 8.11 -0.52 10.72
CA THR A 501 7.25 -0.16 11.86
C THR A 501 7.09 1.35 12.04
N ASP A 502 8.20 2.12 12.15
CA ASP A 502 8.17 3.57 12.37
C ASP A 502 9.48 4.25 11.91
N PHE A 503 9.40 5.38 11.21
CA PHE A 503 10.56 6.13 10.71
C PHE A 503 11.43 6.72 11.82
N ALA A 504 10.82 7.35 12.83
CA ALA A 504 11.51 8.07 13.89
C ALA A 504 12.15 7.12 14.92
N PHE A 505 11.52 5.96 15.16
CA PHE A 505 12.02 4.91 16.05
C PHE A 505 12.90 3.86 15.37
N ARG A 506 13.16 3.99 14.05
CA ARG A 506 14.07 3.11 13.28
C ARG A 506 15.44 2.95 13.94
N ARG A 507 16.17 4.03 14.24
CA ARG A 507 17.51 3.93 14.87
C ARG A 507 17.47 3.26 16.25
N PRO A 508 16.59 3.63 17.19
CA PRO A 508 16.37 2.86 18.43
C PRO A 508 16.11 1.36 18.21
N CYS A 509 15.31 1.00 17.19
CA CYS A 509 15.04 -0.40 16.86
C CYS A 509 16.31 -1.13 16.39
N PHE A 510 17.06 -0.55 15.44
CA PHE A 510 18.32 -1.11 14.93
C PHE A 510 19.40 -1.28 16.00
N GLU A 511 19.46 -0.39 16.99
CA GLU A 511 20.38 -0.49 18.13
C GLU A 511 19.93 -1.51 19.19
N GLY A 512 18.71 -2.04 19.10
CA GLY A 512 18.21 -3.19 19.85
C GLY A 512 18.33 -4.54 19.14
N LEU A 513 18.90 -4.60 17.93
CA LEU A 513 19.03 -5.85 17.16
C LEU A 513 20.21 -6.72 17.61
N ASP A 514 19.89 -7.97 17.93
CA ASP A 514 20.81 -9.09 18.11
C ASP A 514 21.28 -9.65 16.75
N ALA A 515 22.32 -10.50 16.76
CA ALA A 515 22.71 -11.27 15.58
C ALA A 515 21.59 -12.21 15.09
N ASP A 516 21.44 -12.37 13.77
CA ASP A 516 20.39 -13.20 13.18
C ASP A 516 20.68 -14.70 13.39
N LYS A 517 19.89 -15.31 14.28
CA LYS A 517 19.96 -16.73 14.66
C LYS A 517 19.29 -17.67 13.64
N THR A 518 18.66 -17.13 12.60
CA THR A 518 18.03 -17.89 11.49
C THR A 518 18.94 -18.00 10.26
N TYR A 519 20.00 -17.20 10.20
CA TYR A 519 20.95 -17.24 9.10
C TYR A 519 21.78 -18.53 9.09
N VAL A 520 21.88 -19.16 7.92
CA VAL A 520 22.69 -20.36 7.68
C VAL A 520 23.90 -19.97 6.83
N PRO A 521 25.14 -20.06 7.36
CA PRO A 521 26.36 -19.82 6.59
C PRO A 521 26.49 -20.73 5.35
N PRO A 522 27.15 -20.28 4.28
CA PRO A 522 27.41 -21.12 3.11
C PRO A 522 28.29 -22.32 3.48
N SER A 523 28.02 -23.47 2.87
CA SER A 523 28.60 -24.77 3.24
C SER A 523 30.10 -24.94 2.91
N THR A 524 30.70 -24.00 2.17
CA THR A 524 32.02 -24.17 1.57
C THR A 524 32.83 -22.87 1.65
N SER A 525 34.09 -22.95 2.07
CA SER A 525 35.04 -21.82 2.14
C SER A 525 35.69 -21.45 0.78
N GLN A 526 35.27 -22.09 -0.32
CA GLN A 526 35.90 -21.97 -1.64
C GLN A 526 36.00 -20.50 -2.10
N GLY A 527 37.24 -20.03 -2.29
CA GLY A 527 37.56 -18.68 -2.74
C GLY A 527 37.73 -17.63 -1.64
N LEU A 528 37.31 -17.87 -0.39
CA LEU A 528 37.54 -16.92 0.71
C LEU A 528 39.02 -16.91 1.15
N PHE A 529 39.60 -18.10 1.25
CA PHE A 529 41.02 -18.33 1.50
C PHE A 529 41.70 -18.73 0.19
N THR A 530 41.71 -17.81 -0.77
CA THR A 530 42.40 -17.99 -2.06
C THR A 530 42.94 -16.63 -2.51
N PHE A 531 44.26 -16.46 -2.40
CA PHE A 531 44.95 -15.19 -2.58
C PHE A 531 45.87 -15.27 -3.79
N HIS A 532 45.91 -14.20 -4.58
CA HIS A 532 46.65 -14.14 -5.84
C HIS A 532 47.61 -12.96 -5.88
N THR A 533 48.54 -13.01 -6.83
CA THR A 533 49.53 -11.96 -7.14
C THR A 533 48.96 -10.55 -7.39
N ASP A 534 47.66 -10.40 -7.66
CA ASP A 534 47.00 -9.09 -7.82
C ASP A 534 46.96 -8.29 -6.51
N LEU A 535 46.91 -8.96 -5.35
CA LEU A 535 46.99 -8.33 -4.02
C LEU A 535 48.29 -7.55 -3.81
N CYS A 536 49.36 -7.97 -4.51
CA CYS A 536 50.68 -7.32 -4.46
C CYS A 536 50.79 -6.09 -5.37
N GLN A 537 49.88 -5.96 -6.34
CA GLN A 537 49.83 -4.84 -7.29
C GLN A 537 48.78 -3.79 -6.90
N ALA A 538 47.77 -4.21 -6.12
CA ALA A 538 46.70 -3.36 -5.61
C ALA A 538 47.22 -2.13 -4.87
N HIS A 539 46.72 -0.95 -5.24
CA HIS A 539 47.03 0.29 -4.51
C HIS A 539 46.41 0.27 -3.11
N LYS A 540 46.95 1.07 -2.18
CA LYS A 540 46.58 1.05 -0.74
C LYS A 540 45.06 1.08 -0.47
N GLU A 541 44.31 1.87 -1.24
CA GLU A 541 42.84 1.96 -1.12
C GLU A 541 42.12 0.71 -1.62
N GLU A 542 42.62 0.08 -2.69
CA GLU A 542 42.06 -1.16 -3.25
C GLU A 542 42.33 -2.34 -2.33
N LEU A 543 43.57 -2.47 -1.83
CA LEU A 543 43.94 -3.47 -0.83
C LEU A 543 43.08 -3.33 0.44
N GLN A 544 42.77 -2.09 0.86
CA GLN A 544 41.86 -1.85 1.98
C GLN A 544 40.42 -2.29 1.67
N ARG A 545 39.91 -2.13 0.44
CA ARG A 545 38.58 -2.67 0.05
C ARG A 545 38.57 -4.20 0.07
N LYS A 546 39.60 -4.86 -0.47
CA LYS A 546 39.74 -6.32 -0.44
C LYS A 546 39.79 -6.85 1.00
N LYS A 547 40.47 -6.13 1.91
CA LYS A 547 40.50 -6.41 3.35
C LYS A 547 39.15 -6.21 4.05
N ASP A 548 38.43 -5.13 3.74
CA ASP A 548 37.09 -4.87 4.30
C ASP A 548 36.08 -5.96 3.87
N ARG A 549 36.13 -6.35 2.58
CA ARG A 549 35.36 -7.45 2.02
C ARG A 549 35.66 -8.79 2.67
N PHE A 550 36.94 -9.14 2.83
CA PHE A 550 37.37 -10.36 3.51
C PHE A 550 36.81 -10.47 4.93
N LEU A 551 36.77 -9.36 5.69
CA LEU A 551 36.16 -9.35 7.03
C LEU A 551 34.66 -9.67 7.00
N VAL A 552 33.90 -9.07 6.08
CA VAL A 552 32.45 -9.32 5.95
C VAL A 552 32.17 -10.76 5.52
N ASP A 553 32.89 -11.27 4.52
CA ASP A 553 32.73 -12.65 4.05
C ASP A 553 33.16 -13.68 5.14
N LEU A 554 34.16 -13.36 5.97
CA LEU A 554 34.53 -14.15 7.14
C LEU A 554 33.45 -14.17 8.24
N VAL A 555 32.82 -13.02 8.53
CA VAL A 555 31.71 -12.95 9.52
C VAL A 555 30.47 -13.70 9.02
N LYS A 556 30.20 -13.70 7.70
CA LYS A 556 29.16 -14.56 7.11
C LYS A 556 29.48 -16.04 7.23
N LEU A 557 30.72 -16.44 6.98
CA LEU A 557 31.13 -17.85 7.09
C LEU A 557 31.13 -18.35 8.54
N LYS A 558 31.41 -17.48 9.52
CA LYS A 558 31.53 -17.81 10.96
C LYS A 558 30.90 -16.72 11.86
N PRO A 559 29.57 -16.58 11.89
CA PRO A 559 28.90 -15.57 12.72
C PRO A 559 29.11 -15.79 14.22
N GLU A 560 29.50 -17.01 14.63
CA GLU A 560 29.80 -17.41 16.01
C GLU A 560 31.21 -17.02 16.50
N PHE A 561 32.04 -16.42 15.65
CA PHE A 561 33.37 -15.95 16.05
C PHE A 561 33.28 -14.63 16.83
N ARG A 562 34.09 -14.53 17.89
CA ARG A 562 34.18 -13.31 18.72
C ARG A 562 35.03 -12.25 18.02
N ASP A 563 34.85 -10.98 18.38
CA ASP A 563 35.53 -9.85 17.73
C ASP A 563 37.06 -9.95 17.83
N GLU A 564 37.58 -10.49 18.94
CA GLU A 564 38.99 -10.87 19.14
C GLU A 564 39.48 -11.92 18.11
N GLU A 565 38.65 -12.93 17.84
CA GLU A 565 38.96 -14.07 16.96
C GLU A 565 38.99 -13.60 15.49
N LEU A 566 38.03 -12.73 15.12
CA LEU A 566 37.97 -12.05 13.83
C LEU A 566 39.15 -11.09 13.62
N GLN A 567 39.50 -10.30 14.64
CA GLN A 567 40.62 -9.34 14.57
C GLN A 567 41.98 -10.04 14.44
N SER A 568 42.16 -11.23 15.04
CA SER A 568 43.35 -12.07 14.80
C SER A 568 43.44 -12.46 13.32
N LEU A 569 42.40 -13.09 12.77
CA LEU A 569 42.40 -13.58 11.39
C LEU A 569 42.56 -12.45 10.35
N LEU A 570 42.00 -11.26 10.63
CA LEU A 570 42.17 -10.06 9.82
C LEU A 570 43.61 -9.50 9.88
N THR A 571 44.33 -9.77 10.97
CA THR A 571 45.75 -9.44 11.12
C THR A 571 46.61 -10.48 10.41
N ASP A 572 46.30 -11.78 10.56
CA ASP A 572 47.00 -12.88 9.87
C ASP A 572 46.88 -12.77 8.34
N PHE A 573 45.68 -12.42 7.81
CA PHE A 573 45.48 -12.03 6.40
C PHE A 573 46.47 -10.95 5.95
N SER A 574 46.67 -9.92 6.78
CA SER A 574 47.55 -8.79 6.45
C SER A 574 49.02 -9.21 6.44
N ASN A 575 49.41 -10.08 7.38
CA ASN A 575 50.75 -10.62 7.50
C ASN A 575 51.10 -11.52 6.30
N VAL A 576 50.18 -12.38 5.85
CA VAL A 576 50.38 -13.25 4.69
C VAL A 576 50.52 -12.44 3.41
N VAL A 577 49.67 -11.43 3.18
CA VAL A 577 49.82 -10.52 2.03
C VAL A 577 51.15 -9.77 2.08
N GLU A 578 51.52 -9.18 3.23
CA GLU A 578 52.81 -8.47 3.35
C GLU A 578 54.03 -9.40 3.17
N THR A 579 53.92 -10.68 3.55
CA THR A 579 55.01 -11.65 3.44
C THR A 579 55.13 -12.19 2.02
N CYS A 580 54.05 -12.71 1.44
CA CYS A 580 54.10 -13.31 0.11
C CYS A 580 54.37 -12.30 -1.00
N CYS A 581 53.91 -11.05 -0.87
CA CYS A 581 54.27 -9.99 -1.82
C CYS A 581 55.73 -9.54 -1.77
N LYS A 582 56.55 -10.10 -0.85
CA LYS A 582 58.01 -9.91 -0.78
C LYS A 582 58.79 -11.19 -1.13
N ALA A 583 58.11 -12.30 -1.41
CA ALA A 583 58.74 -13.57 -1.75
C ALA A 583 59.20 -13.60 -3.23
N GLU A 584 60.21 -14.42 -3.55
CA GLU A 584 60.68 -14.61 -4.93
C GLU A 584 59.64 -15.34 -5.82
N GLY A 585 58.68 -16.03 -5.20
CA GLY A 585 57.48 -16.60 -5.84
C GLY A 585 56.22 -16.31 -5.03
N PRO A 586 55.55 -15.15 -5.23
CA PRO A 586 54.39 -14.75 -4.42
C PRO A 586 53.19 -15.70 -4.56
N GLU A 587 52.89 -16.17 -5.77
CA GLU A 587 51.76 -17.08 -6.03
C GLU A 587 51.95 -18.43 -5.31
N THR A 588 53.17 -18.99 -5.30
CA THR A 588 53.50 -20.20 -4.54
C THR A 588 53.41 -19.98 -3.04
N CYS A 589 53.94 -18.86 -2.53
CA CYS A 589 53.82 -18.49 -1.12
C CYS A 589 52.35 -18.35 -0.68
N PHE A 590 51.50 -17.71 -1.50
CA PHE A 590 50.08 -17.57 -1.20
C PHE A 590 49.39 -18.93 -1.08
N ASN A 591 49.68 -19.89 -1.97
CA ASN A 591 49.09 -21.23 -1.86
C ASN A 591 49.51 -21.95 -0.56
N GLU A 592 50.76 -21.81 -0.12
CA GLU A 592 51.29 -22.45 1.10
C GLU A 592 50.75 -21.78 2.39
N GLU A 593 50.95 -20.47 2.55
CA GLU A 593 50.52 -19.72 3.75
C GLU A 593 48.98 -19.69 3.92
N THR A 594 48.24 -19.64 2.81
CA THR A 594 46.77 -19.60 2.85
C THR A 594 46.17 -20.96 3.20
N GLN A 595 46.84 -22.06 2.83
CA GLN A 595 46.46 -23.39 3.31
C GLN A 595 46.73 -23.52 4.82
N GLU A 596 47.82 -22.95 5.35
CA GLU A 596 48.05 -22.95 6.80
C GLU A 596 47.04 -22.08 7.57
N LEU A 597 46.55 -20.98 6.98
CA LEU A 597 45.45 -20.17 7.52
C LEU A 597 44.15 -20.98 7.70
N ASP A 598 43.71 -21.72 6.67
CA ASP A 598 42.50 -22.56 6.74
C ASP A 598 42.65 -23.71 7.76
N ASP A 599 43.82 -24.36 7.77
CA ASP A 599 44.16 -25.36 8.79
C ASP A 599 44.20 -24.76 10.21
N ARG A 600 44.65 -23.51 10.39
CA ARG A 600 44.62 -22.81 11.69
C ARG A 600 43.17 -22.50 12.10
N GLN A 601 42.31 -22.03 11.19
CA GLN A 601 40.88 -21.80 11.46
C GLN A 601 40.18 -23.11 11.87
N SER A 602 40.38 -24.17 11.11
CA SER A 602 39.81 -25.50 11.37
C SER A 602 40.22 -26.06 12.74
N ARG A 603 41.49 -25.84 13.13
CA ARG A 603 42.02 -26.20 14.47
C ARG A 603 41.45 -25.34 15.61
N GLN A 604 40.92 -24.14 15.34
CA GLN A 604 40.20 -23.34 16.36
C GLN A 604 38.79 -23.87 16.61
N GLN A 605 38.03 -24.28 15.59
CA GLN A 605 36.68 -24.85 15.79
C GLN A 605 36.72 -26.14 16.62
N LEU A 606 37.69 -27.03 16.38
CA LEU A 606 37.85 -28.29 17.14
C LEU A 606 38.01 -28.08 18.66
N LYS A 607 38.54 -26.94 19.11
CA LYS A 607 38.67 -26.61 20.54
C LYS A 607 37.33 -26.27 21.22
N LYS A 608 36.30 -25.84 20.48
CA LYS A 608 34.97 -25.53 21.05
C LYS A 608 34.10 -26.79 21.22
N VAL A 609 34.31 -27.83 20.40
CA VAL A 609 33.51 -29.09 20.45
C VAL A 609 33.86 -29.97 21.66
N GLY A 610 35.11 -29.94 22.14
CA GLY A 610 35.60 -30.83 23.19
C GLY A 610 35.06 -30.60 24.62
N THR A 611 34.24 -29.55 24.85
CA THR A 611 33.94 -29.05 26.20
C THR A 611 32.47 -29.22 26.62
N LEU A 612 31.62 -29.85 25.79
CA LEU A 612 30.17 -29.96 26.02
C LEU A 612 29.67 -31.36 26.42
N ALA A 613 30.58 -32.27 26.77
CA ALA A 613 30.27 -33.66 27.09
C ALA A 613 30.48 -34.02 28.58
N PHE A 614 29.78 -33.36 29.51
CA PHE A 614 29.47 -33.93 30.85
C PHE A 614 28.27 -33.24 31.53
N ASN A 615 27.55 -34.03 32.35
CA ASN A 615 26.44 -33.67 33.26
C ASN A 615 25.06 -33.33 32.66
N THR A 616 24.27 -34.39 32.45
CA THR A 616 22.79 -34.37 32.48
C THR A 616 22.27 -34.89 33.82
N SER A 617 21.75 -34.04 34.72
CA SER A 617 20.75 -34.42 35.75
C SER A 617 20.37 -33.28 36.71
N SER A 618 19.10 -32.83 36.67
CA SER A 618 18.19 -32.74 37.84
C SER A 618 16.79 -32.30 37.37
N TRP A 619 15.77 -32.44 38.22
CA TRP A 619 14.35 -32.17 37.91
C TRP A 619 13.67 -31.30 38.98
N VAL A 620 12.74 -30.43 38.53
CA VAL A 620 11.49 -30.01 39.23
C VAL A 620 11.55 -29.01 40.41
N MET A 621 10.49 -28.17 40.49
CA MET A 621 10.23 -27.02 41.39
C MET A 621 11.17 -25.81 41.16
N TRP A 622 10.71 -24.54 41.14
CA TRP A 622 9.62 -23.89 41.89
C TRP A 622 8.70 -23.01 41.01
N ALA A 623 7.56 -22.56 41.57
CA ALA A 623 6.65 -21.59 40.98
C ALA A 623 6.25 -20.49 41.99
N GLN A 624 5.62 -19.42 41.48
CA GLN A 624 5.02 -18.28 42.22
C GLN A 624 5.96 -17.36 43.03
N LYS A 625 6.20 -16.16 42.50
CA LYS A 625 5.75 -14.92 43.18
C LYS A 625 5.46 -13.80 42.16
N SER A 626 4.52 -12.93 42.49
CA SER A 626 4.06 -11.78 41.68
C SER A 626 4.83 -10.51 42.03
N ASP A 627 5.12 -9.64 41.04
CA ASP A 627 4.55 -8.28 40.96
C ASP A 627 5.16 -7.40 39.85
N ARG A 628 4.32 -6.50 39.29
CA ARG A 628 4.63 -5.19 38.64
C ARG A 628 5.36 -5.23 37.28
N LEU A 629 4.70 -4.75 36.20
CA LEU A 629 4.61 -3.34 35.71
C LEU A 629 5.96 -2.88 35.09
N GLU A 630 6.05 -2.33 33.87
CA GLU A 630 5.05 -1.86 32.88
C GLU A 630 5.48 -2.19 31.44
N PHE A 631 4.52 -2.22 30.50
CA PHE A 631 4.72 -2.14 29.06
C PHE A 631 3.76 -1.09 28.51
N LEU A 632 4.25 -0.04 27.84
CA LEU A 632 3.41 0.94 27.13
C LEU A 632 3.29 0.58 25.62
N PRO A 633 2.20 0.95 24.93
CA PRO A 633 1.77 0.26 23.71
C PRO A 633 2.05 1.01 22.39
N THR A 634 2.18 0.25 21.30
CA THR A 634 2.25 0.78 19.93
C THR A 634 0.85 1.00 19.36
N VAL A 635 0.54 2.22 18.93
CA VAL A 635 -0.73 2.58 18.25
C VAL A 635 -0.43 3.22 16.89
N LYS A 636 -1.37 3.19 15.93
CA LYS A 636 -1.36 3.97 14.67
C LYS A 636 -0.71 3.34 13.42
N PHE A 637 -1.00 2.05 13.18
CA PHE A 637 -1.17 1.51 11.82
C PHE A 637 -2.60 1.72 11.26
N ILE A 638 -3.35 2.68 11.84
CA ILE A 638 -4.81 2.78 11.75
C ILE A 638 -5.34 3.32 10.41
N SER A 639 -4.55 4.05 9.61
CA SER A 639 -5.10 4.82 8.48
C SER A 639 -5.06 4.13 7.11
N PHE A 640 -4.28 3.05 6.94
CA PHE A 640 -3.82 2.64 5.61
C PHE A 640 -4.81 1.80 4.77
N LEU A 641 -5.94 1.36 5.33
CA LEU A 641 -6.71 0.25 4.74
C LEU A 641 -8.23 0.48 4.56
N VAL A 642 -8.80 1.54 5.14
CA VAL A 642 -9.96 2.22 4.50
C VAL A 642 -9.58 2.66 3.08
N PHE A 643 -8.30 3.03 2.87
CA PHE A 643 -7.73 3.33 1.56
C PHE A 643 -7.79 2.18 0.55
N PHE A 644 -7.74 0.90 0.95
CA PHE A 644 -7.83 -0.21 -0.01
C PHE A 644 -9.24 -0.46 -0.56
N SER A 645 -10.28 -0.01 0.15
CA SER A 645 -11.63 0.16 -0.43
C SER A 645 -11.71 1.39 -1.35
N TYR A 646 -11.08 2.48 -0.94
CA TYR A 646 -11.15 3.78 -1.61
C TYR A 646 -10.42 3.82 -2.97
N ILE A 647 -9.17 3.33 -3.03
CA ILE A 647 -8.37 3.25 -4.25
C ILE A 647 -9.05 2.36 -5.30
N LYS A 648 -9.59 1.20 -4.87
CA LYS A 648 -10.41 0.34 -5.73
C LYS A 648 -11.61 1.07 -6.32
N CYS A 649 -12.31 1.88 -5.52
CA CYS A 649 -13.42 2.68 -6.00
C CYS A 649 -12.93 3.73 -7.00
N GLN A 650 -11.86 4.48 -6.75
CA GLN A 650 -11.36 5.48 -7.69
C GLN A 650 -10.97 4.89 -9.06
N THR A 651 -10.27 3.76 -9.12
CA THR A 651 -9.90 3.13 -10.41
C THR A 651 -11.13 2.65 -11.18
N LEU A 652 -12.09 2.00 -10.50
CA LEU A 652 -13.34 1.57 -11.13
C LEU A 652 -14.22 2.77 -11.53
N GLN A 653 -14.25 3.82 -10.73
CA GLN A 653 -15.04 5.03 -10.97
C GLN A 653 -14.50 5.83 -12.15
N ARG A 654 -13.17 5.84 -12.38
CA ARG A 654 -12.58 6.31 -13.65
C ARG A 654 -13.07 5.46 -14.82
N SER A 655 -12.92 4.13 -14.76
CA SER A 655 -13.39 3.22 -15.83
C SER A 655 -14.90 3.33 -16.13
N LEU A 656 -15.73 3.58 -15.10
CA LEU A 656 -17.17 3.88 -15.25
C LEU A 656 -17.41 5.25 -15.91
N LEU A 657 -16.61 6.27 -15.56
CA LEU A 657 -16.68 7.60 -16.16
C LEU A 657 -16.25 7.57 -17.63
N ASP A 658 -15.16 6.87 -17.96
CA ASP A 658 -14.64 6.73 -19.32
C ASP A 658 -15.65 6.03 -20.24
N ALA A 659 -16.26 4.94 -19.75
CA ALA A 659 -17.34 4.25 -20.45
C ALA A 659 -18.59 5.13 -20.58
N ALA A 660 -18.95 5.90 -19.55
CA ALA A 660 -20.07 6.83 -19.60
C ALA A 660 -19.85 8.01 -20.57
N MET A 661 -18.62 8.51 -20.70
CA MET A 661 -18.26 9.59 -21.63
C MET A 661 -18.27 9.13 -23.09
N GLN A 662 -18.01 7.85 -23.37
CA GLN A 662 -18.07 7.27 -24.71
C GLN A 662 -19.48 6.74 -25.09
N TYR A 663 -20.41 6.67 -24.13
CA TYR A 663 -21.74 6.09 -24.34
C TYR A 663 -22.77 7.11 -24.87
N ILE A 664 -23.44 6.78 -25.98
CA ILE A 664 -24.47 7.63 -26.58
C ILE A 664 -25.76 7.59 -25.76
N LYS A 665 -26.21 8.77 -25.31
CA LYS A 665 -27.37 8.92 -24.41
C LYS A 665 -28.71 8.68 -25.13
N SER A 666 -29.20 7.45 -25.08
CA SER A 666 -30.56 7.09 -25.52
C SER A 666 -31.67 7.72 -24.67
N GLN A 667 -32.85 7.87 -25.28
CA GLN A 667 -34.10 8.23 -24.60
C GLN A 667 -34.88 7.01 -24.06
N ASN A 668 -34.67 5.80 -24.60
CA ASN A 668 -35.43 4.58 -24.27
C ASN A 668 -34.53 3.40 -23.85
N TYR A 669 -33.73 3.58 -22.79
CA TYR A 669 -32.77 2.59 -22.26
C TYR A 669 -33.30 1.15 -22.10
N LEU A 670 -34.57 0.98 -21.69
CA LEU A 670 -35.20 -0.35 -21.55
C LEU A 670 -35.44 -1.05 -22.90
N GLU A 671 -35.75 -0.29 -23.94
CA GLU A 671 -36.14 -0.82 -25.24
C GLU A 671 -34.94 -1.35 -26.02
N GLU A 672 -33.84 -0.60 -26.02
CA GLU A 672 -32.58 -0.97 -26.70
C GLU A 672 -31.89 -2.17 -26.05
N ASN A 673 -31.96 -2.29 -24.71
CA ASN A 673 -31.34 -3.39 -23.97
C ASN A 673 -32.29 -4.58 -23.73
N LEU A 674 -33.49 -4.60 -24.32
CA LEU A 674 -34.50 -5.67 -24.05
C LEU A 674 -34.01 -7.08 -24.44
N LYS A 675 -33.23 -7.18 -25.52
CA LYS A 675 -32.55 -8.43 -25.93
C LYS A 675 -31.52 -8.87 -24.89
N ASP A 676 -30.68 -7.94 -24.42
CA ASP A 676 -29.65 -8.20 -23.43
C ASP A 676 -30.24 -8.61 -22.07
N ILE A 677 -31.28 -7.91 -21.61
CA ILE A 677 -32.02 -8.22 -20.38
C ILE A 677 -32.61 -9.65 -20.46
N THR A 678 -33.22 -9.99 -21.59
CA THR A 678 -33.74 -11.35 -21.83
C THR A 678 -32.60 -12.38 -21.90
N SER A 679 -31.44 -12.02 -22.48
CA SER A 679 -30.26 -12.90 -22.53
C SER A 679 -29.64 -13.16 -21.16
N ILE A 680 -29.65 -12.17 -20.25
CA ILE A 680 -29.28 -12.37 -18.84
C ILE A 680 -30.25 -13.36 -18.20
N MET A 681 -31.56 -13.08 -18.28
CA MET A 681 -32.62 -13.89 -17.68
C MET A 681 -32.51 -15.36 -18.10
N VAL A 682 -32.43 -15.62 -19.41
CA VAL A 682 -32.35 -16.99 -19.95
C VAL A 682 -31.03 -17.68 -19.54
N ALA A 683 -29.88 -17.00 -19.62
CA ALA A 683 -28.59 -17.58 -19.26
C ALA A 683 -28.43 -17.88 -17.75
N GLN A 684 -29.07 -17.09 -16.87
CA GLN A 684 -29.04 -17.32 -15.43
C GLN A 684 -29.84 -18.55 -14.98
N PHE A 685 -30.93 -18.90 -15.67
CA PHE A 685 -31.69 -20.12 -15.38
C PHE A 685 -31.17 -21.32 -16.18
N LEU A 686 -30.79 -21.14 -17.45
CA LEU A 686 -30.32 -22.22 -18.33
C LEU A 686 -28.78 -22.33 -18.35
N GLN A 687 -28.15 -22.42 -17.18
CA GLN A 687 -26.69 -22.32 -17.04
C GLN A 687 -25.90 -23.36 -17.87
N LYS A 688 -26.47 -24.54 -18.11
CA LYS A 688 -25.90 -25.63 -18.94
C LYS A 688 -26.21 -25.51 -20.45
N SER A 689 -26.97 -24.51 -20.89
CA SER A 689 -27.27 -24.30 -22.31
C SER A 689 -26.15 -23.52 -23.00
N THR A 690 -25.94 -23.82 -24.27
CA THR A 690 -24.96 -23.15 -25.14
C THR A 690 -25.44 -21.75 -25.55
N TYR A 691 -24.51 -20.90 -25.98
CA TYR A 691 -24.81 -19.56 -26.50
C TYR A 691 -25.90 -19.57 -27.59
N LYS A 692 -25.86 -20.56 -28.50
CA LYS A 692 -26.83 -20.67 -29.60
C LYS A 692 -28.22 -21.05 -29.10
N GLU A 693 -28.33 -21.97 -28.14
CA GLU A 693 -29.61 -22.33 -27.52
C GLU A 693 -30.21 -21.14 -26.78
N VAL A 694 -29.40 -20.41 -26.00
CA VAL A 694 -29.84 -19.19 -25.31
C VAL A 694 -30.32 -18.13 -26.31
N GLN A 695 -29.56 -17.84 -27.38
CA GLN A 695 -29.97 -16.81 -28.36
C GLN A 695 -31.24 -17.19 -29.15
N THR A 696 -31.53 -18.48 -29.39
CA THR A 696 -32.82 -18.92 -29.95
C THR A 696 -33.98 -18.58 -29.01
N ILE A 697 -33.89 -18.99 -27.75
CA ILE A 697 -34.93 -18.76 -26.73
C ILE A 697 -35.12 -17.26 -26.48
N VAL A 698 -34.02 -16.49 -26.42
CA VAL A 698 -34.05 -15.02 -26.31
C VAL A 698 -34.83 -14.39 -27.46
N LYS A 699 -34.66 -14.87 -28.70
CA LYS A 699 -35.40 -14.33 -29.85
C LYS A 699 -36.92 -14.54 -29.70
N GLU A 700 -37.33 -15.75 -29.35
CA GLU A 700 -38.75 -16.10 -29.16
C GLU A 700 -39.40 -15.31 -28.00
N LEU A 701 -38.64 -15.06 -26.94
CA LEU A 701 -39.09 -14.26 -25.79
C LEU A 701 -39.06 -12.75 -26.05
N VAL A 702 -38.14 -12.23 -26.87
CA VAL A 702 -38.12 -10.82 -27.26
C VAL A 702 -39.34 -10.50 -28.13
N ASP A 703 -39.72 -11.36 -29.07
CA ASP A 703 -40.94 -11.24 -29.86
C ASP A 703 -42.22 -11.26 -28.97
N LEU A 704 -42.14 -11.79 -27.74
CA LEU A 704 -43.21 -11.70 -26.73
C LEU A 704 -43.13 -10.39 -25.94
N ALA A 705 -41.93 -10.01 -25.46
CA ALA A 705 -41.70 -8.79 -24.69
C ALA A 705 -41.95 -7.51 -25.51
N GLU A 706 -41.77 -7.53 -26.83
CA GLU A 706 -42.17 -6.45 -27.72
C GLU A 706 -43.69 -6.20 -27.69
N LYS A 707 -44.52 -7.22 -27.47
CA LYS A 707 -45.97 -7.06 -27.40
C LYS A 707 -46.37 -6.27 -26.14
N CYS A 708 -45.60 -6.35 -25.05
CA CYS A 708 -45.77 -5.50 -23.88
C CYS A 708 -45.61 -4.00 -24.17
N LYS A 709 -44.90 -3.59 -25.24
CA LYS A 709 -44.75 -2.17 -25.60
C LYS A 709 -46.08 -1.47 -25.89
N THR A 710 -47.15 -2.23 -26.12
CA THR A 710 -48.51 -1.71 -26.42
C THR A 710 -49.45 -1.65 -25.22
N LEU A 711 -49.01 -2.03 -24.01
CA LEU A 711 -49.84 -2.01 -22.81
C LEU A 711 -50.23 -0.59 -22.40
N LYS A 712 -51.44 -0.43 -21.85
CA LYS A 712 -52.03 0.90 -21.63
C LYS A 712 -51.54 1.54 -20.35
N ARG A 713 -51.68 2.87 -20.28
CA ARG A 713 -51.24 3.80 -19.22
C ARG A 713 -51.73 3.54 -17.78
N HIS A 714 -52.37 2.40 -17.50
CA HIS A 714 -52.91 1.99 -16.21
C HIS A 714 -52.47 0.58 -15.76
N GLU A 715 -51.82 -0.21 -16.62
CA GLU A 715 -51.17 -1.46 -16.22
C GLU A 715 -49.72 -1.18 -15.82
N SER A 716 -49.21 -1.92 -14.85
CA SER A 716 -47.89 -1.68 -14.26
C SER A 716 -46.77 -2.37 -15.05
N PRO A 717 -45.55 -1.80 -15.11
CA PRO A 717 -44.38 -2.49 -15.69
C PRO A 717 -44.07 -3.84 -15.02
N SER A 718 -44.52 -4.03 -13.77
CA SER A 718 -44.49 -5.30 -13.05
C SER A 718 -45.32 -6.40 -13.72
N GLU A 719 -46.52 -6.11 -14.25
CA GLU A 719 -47.41 -7.16 -14.78
C GLU A 719 -46.85 -7.81 -16.06
N CYS A 720 -46.29 -7.02 -16.99
CA CYS A 720 -45.57 -7.57 -18.15
C CYS A 720 -44.40 -8.46 -17.72
N SER A 721 -43.58 -8.02 -16.75
CA SER A 721 -42.38 -8.76 -16.36
C SER A 721 -42.70 -10.10 -15.68
N HIS A 722 -43.78 -10.16 -14.89
CA HIS A 722 -44.28 -11.39 -14.31
C HIS A 722 -44.88 -12.31 -15.38
N HIS A 723 -45.57 -11.76 -16.38
CA HIS A 723 -46.05 -12.53 -17.53
C HIS A 723 -44.89 -13.13 -18.34
N LEU A 724 -43.85 -12.34 -18.66
CA LEU A 724 -42.66 -12.82 -19.38
C LEU A 724 -41.92 -13.92 -18.61
N MET A 725 -41.73 -13.75 -17.30
CA MET A 725 -41.17 -14.81 -16.43
C MET A 725 -42.02 -16.08 -16.46
N THR A 726 -43.35 -15.94 -16.37
CA THR A 726 -44.28 -17.08 -16.41
C THR A 726 -44.19 -17.82 -17.74
N THR A 727 -44.25 -17.11 -18.86
CA THR A 727 -44.19 -17.71 -20.21
C THR A 727 -42.80 -18.28 -20.52
N PHE A 728 -41.71 -17.73 -19.96
CA PHE A 728 -40.38 -18.34 -20.05
C PHE A 728 -40.31 -19.70 -19.32
N LEU A 729 -40.85 -19.78 -18.10
CA LEU A 729 -40.91 -21.04 -17.35
C LEU A 729 -41.84 -22.07 -18.03
N GLU A 730 -42.96 -21.62 -18.59
CA GLU A 730 -43.86 -22.46 -19.39
C GLU A 730 -43.21 -22.93 -20.70
N HIS A 731 -42.44 -22.08 -21.39
CA HIS A 731 -41.67 -22.46 -22.57
C HIS A 731 -40.67 -23.58 -22.26
N ILE A 732 -39.90 -23.47 -21.16
CA ILE A 732 -38.99 -24.55 -20.73
C ILE A 732 -39.77 -25.84 -20.43
N CYS A 733 -40.92 -25.75 -19.75
CA CYS A 733 -41.72 -26.93 -19.42
C CYS A 733 -42.46 -27.57 -20.61
N ASN A 734 -42.60 -26.86 -21.73
CA ASN A 734 -43.11 -27.41 -22.98
C ASN A 734 -42.01 -28.11 -23.82
N ASP A 735 -40.73 -27.87 -23.54
CA ASP A 735 -39.59 -28.61 -24.10
C ASP A 735 -39.03 -29.60 -23.07
N GLN A 736 -39.53 -30.84 -23.12
CA GLN A 736 -39.07 -31.94 -22.26
C GLN A 736 -37.54 -32.14 -22.32
N GLY A 737 -36.91 -31.91 -23.47
CA GLY A 737 -35.46 -32.05 -23.63
C GLY A 737 -34.68 -30.97 -22.87
N MET A 738 -35.18 -29.74 -22.84
CA MET A 738 -34.64 -28.68 -21.99
C MET A 738 -34.94 -28.92 -20.51
N ALA A 739 -36.17 -29.34 -20.17
CA ALA A 739 -36.54 -29.66 -18.79
C ALA A 739 -35.62 -30.74 -18.20
N ASP A 740 -35.42 -31.86 -18.89
CA ASP A 740 -34.56 -32.96 -18.44
C ASP A 740 -33.08 -32.54 -18.36
N LYS A 741 -32.56 -31.82 -19.37
CA LYS A 741 -31.16 -31.34 -19.44
C LYS A 741 -30.75 -30.49 -18.23
N HIS A 742 -31.68 -29.69 -17.70
CA HIS A 742 -31.46 -28.81 -16.55
C HIS A 742 -32.08 -29.34 -15.24
N MET A 743 -32.71 -30.52 -15.29
CA MET A 743 -33.38 -31.19 -14.16
C MET A 743 -34.63 -30.45 -13.64
N PHE A 744 -35.29 -29.64 -14.47
CA PHE A 744 -36.53 -28.91 -14.11
C PHE A 744 -37.80 -29.75 -14.20
N SER A 745 -37.74 -31.00 -14.66
CA SER A 745 -38.89 -31.85 -14.97
C SER A 745 -39.83 -32.03 -13.77
N ASP A 746 -39.30 -32.12 -12.55
CA ASP A 746 -40.10 -32.15 -11.32
C ASP A 746 -40.81 -30.80 -11.06
N CYS A 747 -40.10 -29.67 -11.24
CA CYS A 747 -40.67 -28.33 -11.10
C CYS A 747 -41.82 -28.06 -12.08
N CYS A 748 -41.74 -28.60 -13.30
CA CYS A 748 -42.75 -28.40 -14.33
C CYS A 748 -44.12 -28.98 -13.98
N ASN A 749 -44.17 -30.01 -13.14
CA ASN A 749 -45.40 -30.66 -12.67
C ASN A 749 -46.14 -29.87 -11.56
N ILE A 750 -45.59 -28.73 -11.10
CA ILE A 750 -46.14 -27.90 -10.02
C ILE A 750 -46.83 -26.65 -10.59
N ASN A 751 -47.72 -26.01 -9.83
CA ASN A 751 -48.38 -24.75 -10.22
C ASN A 751 -47.38 -23.60 -10.44
N ASN A 752 -47.77 -22.57 -11.20
CA ASN A 752 -46.83 -21.54 -11.69
C ASN A 752 -46.03 -20.82 -10.59
N THR A 753 -46.63 -20.54 -9.41
CA THR A 753 -45.95 -19.84 -8.30
C THR A 753 -44.92 -20.73 -7.60
N GLU A 754 -45.24 -22.00 -7.38
CA GLU A 754 -44.31 -22.96 -6.76
C GLU A 754 -43.26 -23.47 -7.77
N ARG A 755 -43.63 -23.57 -9.05
CA ARG A 755 -42.70 -23.83 -10.18
C ARG A 755 -41.59 -22.79 -10.20
N HIS A 756 -41.89 -21.49 -10.13
CA HIS A 756 -40.87 -20.44 -10.13
C HIS A 756 -39.89 -20.59 -8.96
N LYS A 757 -40.38 -20.87 -7.75
CA LYS A 757 -39.53 -21.17 -6.59
C LYS A 757 -38.67 -22.42 -6.79
N CYS A 758 -39.23 -23.48 -7.36
CA CYS A 758 -38.50 -24.71 -7.67
C CYS A 758 -37.37 -24.46 -8.68
N PHE A 759 -37.64 -23.72 -9.78
CA PHE A 759 -36.62 -23.31 -10.75
C PHE A 759 -35.49 -22.47 -10.12
N LEU A 760 -35.77 -21.66 -9.10
CA LEU A 760 -34.74 -20.89 -8.38
C LEU A 760 -33.81 -21.78 -7.54
N LEU A 761 -34.28 -22.89 -6.97
CA LEU A 761 -33.44 -23.85 -6.22
C LEU A 761 -32.43 -24.58 -7.12
N HIS A 762 -32.65 -24.58 -8.44
CA HIS A 762 -31.75 -25.20 -9.42
C HIS A 762 -30.67 -24.24 -9.95
N LYS A 763 -30.71 -22.94 -9.62
CA LYS A 763 -29.60 -22.00 -9.87
C LYS A 763 -28.42 -22.35 -8.97
N LYS A 764 -27.27 -22.72 -9.56
CA LYS A 764 -26.06 -23.10 -8.81
C LYS A 764 -24.89 -22.17 -9.14
N ASP A 765 -24.32 -21.53 -8.12
CA ASP A 765 -23.12 -20.72 -8.21
C ASP A 765 -21.90 -21.66 -8.15
N ASP A 766 -21.38 -22.02 -9.32
CA ASP A 766 -20.49 -23.17 -9.50
C ASP A 766 -19.01 -22.77 -9.49
N ALA A 767 -18.37 -22.97 -8.34
CA ALA A 767 -17.01 -22.48 -8.07
C ALA A 767 -15.91 -23.24 -8.84
N ASP A 768 -16.18 -24.46 -9.34
CA ASP A 768 -15.22 -25.25 -10.13
C ASP A 768 -15.19 -24.86 -11.62
N TYR A 769 -16.02 -23.89 -12.04
CA TYR A 769 -15.88 -23.23 -13.34
C TYR A 769 -14.64 -22.33 -13.37
N SER A 770 -13.49 -22.97 -13.62
CA SER A 770 -12.24 -22.35 -14.04
C SER A 770 -12.44 -21.26 -15.11
N ASP A 771 -11.46 -20.36 -15.24
CA ASP A 771 -11.55 -19.13 -16.07
C ASP A 771 -11.50 -19.38 -17.60
N ILE A 772 -12.14 -20.45 -18.06
CA ILE A 772 -12.48 -20.71 -19.46
C ILE A 772 -13.63 -19.78 -19.91
N PHE A 773 -13.41 -18.47 -19.79
CA PHE A 773 -13.72 -17.58 -20.90
C PHE A 773 -12.41 -17.30 -21.65
N GLN A 774 -11.82 -18.37 -22.18
CA GLN A 774 -10.71 -18.33 -23.13
C GLN A 774 -11.22 -17.73 -24.44
N ILE A 775 -11.38 -16.42 -24.47
CA ILE A 775 -11.28 -15.69 -25.73
C ILE A 775 -9.81 -15.76 -26.16
N PRO A 776 -9.50 -15.95 -27.46
CA PRO A 776 -8.12 -16.06 -27.91
C PRO A 776 -7.29 -14.78 -27.76
N ASN A 777 -6.04 -14.92 -28.19
CA ASN A 777 -5.05 -13.87 -28.40
C ASN A 777 -5.66 -12.48 -28.75
N PRO A 778 -5.28 -11.39 -28.04
CA PRO A 778 -5.77 -10.02 -28.20
C PRO A 778 -6.07 -9.53 -29.62
N GLU A 779 -5.22 -9.83 -30.59
CA GLU A 779 -5.42 -9.45 -31.99
C GLU A 779 -6.74 -10.02 -32.55
N GLN A 780 -7.10 -11.25 -32.22
CA GLN A 780 -8.33 -11.90 -32.70
C GLN A 780 -9.59 -11.26 -32.12
N ILE A 781 -9.52 -10.71 -30.90
CA ILE A 781 -10.60 -9.89 -30.32
C ILE A 781 -10.84 -8.67 -31.22
N CYS A 782 -9.76 -7.99 -31.59
CA CYS A 782 -9.83 -6.77 -32.38
C CYS A 782 -10.16 -7.02 -33.86
N GLU A 783 -9.84 -8.19 -34.39
CA GLU A 783 -10.31 -8.65 -35.71
C GLU A 783 -11.82 -8.93 -35.68
N MET A 784 -12.32 -9.71 -34.73
CA MET A 784 -13.77 -9.98 -34.59
C MET A 784 -14.62 -8.71 -34.42
N VAL A 785 -14.08 -7.69 -33.73
CA VAL A 785 -14.70 -6.36 -33.59
C VAL A 785 -14.69 -5.59 -34.91
N LYS A 786 -13.57 -5.56 -35.64
CA LYS A 786 -13.48 -4.89 -36.96
C LYS A 786 -14.42 -5.53 -37.98
N GLU A 787 -14.49 -6.85 -38.01
CA GLU A 787 -15.31 -7.61 -38.96
C GLU A 787 -16.80 -7.70 -38.56
N HIS A 788 -17.20 -7.11 -37.42
CA HIS A 788 -18.58 -7.08 -36.92
C HIS A 788 -19.22 -8.48 -36.74
N GLN A 789 -18.41 -9.55 -36.61
CA GLN A 789 -18.90 -10.94 -36.68
C GLN A 789 -19.66 -11.40 -35.44
N VAL A 790 -19.30 -10.88 -34.25
CA VAL A 790 -19.89 -11.27 -32.97
C VAL A 790 -20.01 -10.05 -32.07
N SER A 791 -21.18 -9.84 -31.47
CA SER A 791 -21.33 -8.87 -30.38
C SER A 791 -20.60 -9.38 -29.13
N MET A 792 -19.45 -8.78 -28.83
CA MET A 792 -18.65 -9.11 -27.65
C MET A 792 -19.40 -8.79 -26.35
N LYS A 793 -20.27 -7.76 -26.37
CA LYS A 793 -21.20 -7.43 -25.29
C LYS A 793 -22.17 -8.59 -25.01
N GLU A 794 -22.86 -9.11 -26.04
CA GLU A 794 -23.79 -10.24 -25.91
C GLU A 794 -23.10 -11.51 -25.39
N ARG A 795 -21.86 -11.78 -25.85
CA ARG A 795 -21.12 -12.95 -25.38
C ARG A 795 -20.65 -12.81 -23.94
N TYR A 796 -20.17 -11.63 -23.54
CA TYR A 796 -19.83 -11.33 -22.14
C TYR A 796 -21.05 -11.48 -21.23
N ILE A 797 -22.22 -10.95 -21.66
CA ILE A 797 -23.50 -11.08 -20.95
C ILE A 797 -23.83 -12.56 -20.71
N TYR A 798 -23.79 -13.39 -21.74
CA TYR A 798 -24.11 -14.82 -21.62
C TYR A 798 -23.17 -15.56 -20.65
N GLU A 799 -21.85 -15.44 -20.80
CA GLU A 799 -20.91 -16.19 -19.95
C GLU A 799 -20.92 -15.68 -18.49
N THR A 800 -21.04 -14.37 -18.29
CA THR A 800 -21.13 -13.78 -16.94
C THR A 800 -22.42 -14.21 -16.25
N SER A 801 -23.55 -14.19 -16.96
CA SER A 801 -24.87 -14.55 -16.40
C SER A 801 -24.96 -16.01 -16.00
N ARG A 802 -24.43 -16.94 -16.81
CA ARG A 802 -24.44 -18.37 -16.48
C ARG A 802 -23.43 -18.77 -15.40
N LYS A 803 -22.30 -18.05 -15.29
CA LYS A 803 -21.33 -18.25 -14.19
C LYS A 803 -21.80 -17.65 -12.86
N HIS A 804 -22.59 -16.59 -12.90
CA HIS A 804 -23.06 -15.86 -11.70
C HIS A 804 -24.58 -15.70 -11.73
N PRO A 805 -25.35 -16.77 -11.44
CA PRO A 805 -26.81 -16.79 -11.62
C PRO A 805 -27.58 -15.90 -10.63
N PHE A 806 -26.92 -15.38 -9.60
CA PHE A 806 -27.46 -14.44 -8.61
C PHE A 806 -26.91 -13.00 -8.73
N LEU A 807 -26.01 -12.73 -9.68
CA LEU A 807 -25.59 -11.37 -9.98
C LEU A 807 -26.77 -10.58 -10.56
N PHE A 808 -26.95 -9.31 -10.17
CA PHE A 808 -28.15 -8.58 -10.58
C PHE A 808 -28.01 -8.07 -12.01
N GLY A 809 -29.08 -8.23 -12.82
CA GLY A 809 -29.13 -7.82 -14.22
C GLY A 809 -28.60 -6.41 -14.53
N PRO A 810 -28.95 -5.36 -13.76
CA PRO A 810 -28.37 -4.02 -13.93
C PRO A 810 -26.85 -4.03 -13.93
N THR A 811 -26.23 -4.72 -12.97
CA THR A 811 -24.78 -4.77 -12.82
C THR A 811 -24.13 -5.59 -13.93
N VAL A 812 -24.81 -6.62 -14.47
CA VAL A 812 -24.35 -7.31 -15.69
C VAL A 812 -24.38 -6.38 -16.90
N LEU A 813 -25.43 -5.54 -17.05
CA LEU A 813 -25.49 -4.53 -18.12
C LEU A 813 -24.38 -3.49 -17.97
N THR A 814 -24.19 -2.91 -16.77
CA THR A 814 -23.10 -1.94 -16.51
C THR A 814 -21.73 -2.54 -16.82
N MET A 815 -21.45 -3.76 -16.34
CA MET A 815 -20.17 -4.41 -16.62
C MET A 815 -20.02 -4.83 -18.08
N SER A 816 -21.10 -5.18 -18.80
CA SER A 816 -21.02 -5.44 -20.24
C SER A 816 -20.69 -4.20 -21.07
N ALA A 817 -21.21 -3.03 -20.66
CA ALA A 817 -20.87 -1.75 -21.28
C ALA A 817 -19.41 -1.37 -21.00
N CYS A 818 -18.95 -1.47 -19.74
CA CYS A 818 -17.53 -1.28 -19.41
C CYS A 818 -16.61 -2.25 -20.18
N TYR A 819 -17.03 -3.49 -20.36
CA TYR A 819 -16.29 -4.52 -21.09
C TYR A 819 -16.20 -4.21 -22.59
N GLU A 820 -17.29 -3.70 -23.18
CA GLU A 820 -17.33 -3.24 -24.56
C GLU A 820 -16.46 -1.99 -24.79
N THR A 821 -16.52 -0.98 -23.91
CA THR A 821 -15.60 0.18 -23.92
C THR A 821 -14.14 -0.23 -23.73
N ALA A 822 -13.86 -1.18 -22.83
CA ALA A 822 -12.52 -1.70 -22.62
C ALA A 822 -11.97 -2.36 -23.89
N ILE A 823 -12.78 -3.17 -24.59
CA ILE A 823 -12.42 -3.72 -25.91
C ILE A 823 -12.21 -2.62 -26.95
N GLN A 824 -13.15 -1.70 -27.09
CA GLN A 824 -13.08 -0.65 -28.12
C GLN A 824 -11.86 0.24 -27.96
N SER A 825 -11.49 0.61 -26.72
CA SER A 825 -10.26 1.34 -26.44
C SER A 825 -9.01 0.48 -26.64
N CYS A 826 -8.91 -0.69 -25.99
CA CYS A 826 -7.72 -1.56 -26.11
C CYS A 826 -7.41 -2.00 -27.54
N CYS A 827 -8.40 -2.06 -28.43
CA CYS A 827 -8.19 -2.38 -29.84
C CYS A 827 -7.61 -1.25 -30.70
N GLN A 828 -7.54 -0.02 -30.18
CA GLN A 828 -6.78 1.08 -30.81
C GLN A 828 -5.34 1.17 -30.29
N GLU A 829 -5.06 0.65 -29.10
CA GLU A 829 -3.72 0.68 -28.49
C GLU A 829 -2.70 -0.14 -29.29
N GLU A 830 -1.43 0.28 -29.24
CA GLU A 830 -0.34 -0.47 -29.88
C GLU A 830 -0.19 -1.86 -29.26
N ASN A 831 -0.16 -1.95 -27.93
CA ASN A 831 -0.19 -3.23 -27.22
C ASN A 831 -1.56 -3.52 -26.60
N LYS A 832 -2.34 -4.32 -27.34
CA LYS A 832 -3.67 -4.79 -26.91
C LYS A 832 -3.56 -5.71 -25.69
N THR A 833 -2.53 -6.55 -25.63
CA THR A 833 -2.35 -7.57 -24.57
C THR A 833 -2.32 -6.98 -23.18
N GLU A 834 -1.52 -5.94 -22.97
CA GLU A 834 -1.41 -5.26 -21.68
C GLU A 834 -2.68 -4.51 -21.32
N CYS A 835 -3.21 -3.70 -22.24
CA CYS A 835 -4.47 -2.98 -22.03
C CYS A 835 -5.61 -3.94 -21.67
N PHE A 836 -5.70 -5.10 -22.34
CA PHE A 836 -6.67 -6.13 -22.00
C PHE A 836 -6.40 -6.77 -20.64
N GLN A 837 -5.14 -7.12 -20.33
CA GLN A 837 -4.77 -7.69 -19.04
C GLN A 837 -5.15 -6.75 -17.88
N ILE A 838 -4.95 -5.44 -18.04
CA ILE A 838 -5.24 -4.44 -17.01
C ILE A 838 -6.75 -4.14 -16.94
N LYS A 839 -7.37 -3.67 -18.04
CA LYS A 839 -8.78 -3.25 -18.02
C LYS A 839 -9.75 -4.41 -17.78
N LEU A 840 -9.48 -5.62 -18.31
CA LEU A 840 -10.40 -6.74 -18.12
C LEU A 840 -10.26 -7.42 -16.76
N GLU A 841 -9.07 -7.48 -16.14
CA GLU A 841 -8.94 -8.02 -14.79
C GLU A 841 -9.65 -7.13 -13.75
N LEU A 842 -9.64 -5.81 -13.91
CA LEU A 842 -10.44 -4.91 -13.07
C LEU A 842 -11.94 -5.26 -13.14
N ILE A 843 -12.48 -5.44 -14.34
CA ILE A 843 -13.90 -5.81 -14.57
C ILE A 843 -14.21 -7.20 -14.02
N ARG A 844 -13.36 -8.21 -14.28
CA ARG A 844 -13.50 -9.59 -13.75
C ARG A 844 -13.48 -9.59 -12.22
N LYS A 845 -12.53 -8.88 -11.61
CA LYS A 845 -12.35 -8.79 -10.16
C LYS A 845 -13.55 -8.13 -9.46
N TYR A 846 -14.03 -7.00 -9.99
CA TYR A 846 -15.24 -6.36 -9.46
C TYR A 846 -16.46 -7.29 -9.63
N THR A 847 -16.63 -7.90 -10.81
CA THR A 847 -17.74 -8.82 -11.10
C THR A 847 -17.81 -10.00 -10.12
N ARG A 848 -16.65 -10.59 -9.76
CA ARG A 848 -16.56 -11.63 -8.71
C ARG A 848 -16.90 -11.07 -7.31
N GLU A 849 -16.30 -9.96 -6.92
CA GLU A 849 -16.50 -9.35 -5.59
C GLU A 849 -17.94 -8.87 -5.37
N ILE A 850 -18.64 -8.39 -6.41
CA ILE A 850 -20.03 -7.95 -6.34
C ILE A 850 -21.02 -9.11 -6.47
N SER A 851 -20.72 -10.14 -7.26
CA SER A 851 -21.54 -11.37 -7.36
C SER A 851 -21.70 -12.05 -5.99
N LEU A 852 -20.59 -12.23 -5.26
CA LEU A 852 -20.60 -12.80 -3.90
C LEU A 852 -21.49 -12.00 -2.93
N ARG A 853 -21.51 -10.66 -3.05
CA ARG A 853 -22.38 -9.79 -2.24
C ARG A 853 -23.86 -9.94 -2.61
N HIS A 854 -24.17 -10.00 -3.91
CA HIS A 854 -25.55 -10.15 -4.38
C HIS A 854 -26.12 -11.52 -4.00
N HIS A 855 -25.35 -12.60 -4.20
CA HIS A 855 -25.72 -13.94 -3.76
C HIS A 855 -25.94 -14.00 -2.24
N HIS A 856 -25.08 -13.33 -1.44
CA HIS A 856 -25.26 -13.22 0.01
C HIS A 856 -26.53 -12.45 0.43
N LEU A 857 -26.91 -11.39 -0.30
CA LEU A 857 -28.19 -10.70 -0.07
C LEU A 857 -29.39 -11.58 -0.46
N CYS A 858 -29.28 -12.37 -1.52
CA CYS A 858 -30.31 -13.35 -1.89
C CYS A 858 -30.46 -14.46 -0.85
N GLU A 859 -29.35 -15.01 -0.34
CA GLU A 859 -29.35 -15.96 0.78
C GLU A 859 -30.12 -15.38 1.98
N ILE A 860 -29.84 -14.15 2.38
CA ILE A 860 -30.54 -13.49 3.49
C ILE A 860 -32.05 -13.40 3.23
N GLY A 861 -32.46 -13.00 2.03
CA GLY A 861 -33.86 -12.81 1.65
C GLY A 861 -34.66 -14.09 1.41
N ILE A 862 -33.98 -15.20 1.07
CA ILE A 862 -34.57 -16.53 0.83
C ILE A 862 -34.65 -17.32 2.14
N LYS A 863 -33.56 -17.32 2.92
CA LYS A 863 -33.38 -18.19 4.10
C LYS A 863 -34.02 -17.62 5.37
N PHE A 864 -33.91 -16.31 5.56
CA PHE A 864 -34.43 -15.63 6.75
C PHE A 864 -35.70 -14.84 6.42
N ASN A 865 -36.44 -14.46 7.46
CA ASN A 865 -37.67 -13.70 7.29
C ASN A 865 -37.42 -12.30 6.67
N HIS A 866 -38.45 -11.76 6.02
CA HIS A 866 -38.38 -10.42 5.41
C HIS A 866 -38.04 -9.28 6.39
N LYS A 867 -38.28 -9.47 7.71
CA LYS A 867 -37.92 -8.49 8.76
C LYS A 867 -36.39 -8.39 8.90
N LEU A 868 -35.65 -9.49 8.87
CA LEU A 868 -34.18 -9.45 8.84
C LEU A 868 -33.66 -8.81 7.55
N ALA A 869 -34.17 -9.20 6.38
CA ALA A 869 -33.73 -8.60 5.12
C ALA A 869 -33.93 -7.07 5.13
N LYS A 870 -35.09 -6.60 5.61
CA LYS A 870 -35.36 -5.18 5.81
C LYS A 870 -34.38 -4.52 6.80
N ALA A 871 -34.04 -5.20 7.89
CA ALA A 871 -33.07 -4.69 8.88
C ALA A 871 -31.65 -4.59 8.32
N VAL A 872 -31.21 -5.55 7.48
CA VAL A 872 -29.90 -5.50 6.80
C VAL A 872 -29.82 -4.29 5.87
N GLU A 873 -30.83 -4.08 5.02
CA GLU A 873 -30.89 -2.91 4.12
C GLU A 873 -30.99 -1.59 4.91
N LEU A 874 -31.72 -1.56 6.03
CA LEU A 874 -31.83 -0.39 6.91
C LEU A 874 -30.47 0.02 7.47
N VAL A 875 -29.71 -0.93 8.02
CA VAL A 875 -28.38 -0.68 8.58
C VAL A 875 -27.41 -0.25 7.47
N LEU A 876 -27.41 -0.93 6.32
CA LEU A 876 -26.55 -0.57 5.17
C LEU A 876 -26.83 0.87 4.67
N LEU A 877 -28.10 1.22 4.44
CA LEU A 877 -28.48 2.52 3.93
C LEU A 877 -28.22 3.63 4.96
N THR A 878 -28.53 3.39 6.23
CA THR A 878 -28.28 4.35 7.32
C THR A 878 -26.78 4.63 7.47
N LYS A 879 -25.91 3.62 7.32
CA LYS A 879 -24.45 3.81 7.36
C LYS A 879 -23.90 4.47 6.10
N LYS A 880 -24.60 4.39 4.96
CA LYS A 880 -24.27 5.12 3.72
C LYS A 880 -24.61 6.61 3.86
N GLN A 881 -25.73 6.93 4.49
CA GLN A 881 -26.39 8.24 4.49
C GLN A 881 -26.83 8.67 5.91
N PRO A 882 -25.93 8.71 6.92
CA PRO A 882 -26.33 8.83 8.33
C PRO A 882 -26.93 10.21 8.70
N LYS A 883 -26.74 11.23 7.86
CA LYS A 883 -27.39 12.55 7.98
C LYS A 883 -28.87 12.53 7.52
N ALA A 884 -29.27 11.60 6.66
CA ALA A 884 -30.64 11.51 6.14
C ALA A 884 -31.63 11.08 7.22
N ASN A 885 -32.89 11.57 7.13
CA ASN A 885 -33.90 11.31 8.14
C ASN A 885 -34.55 9.91 8.03
N PHE A 886 -35.04 9.38 9.16
CA PHE A 886 -35.67 8.06 9.24
C PHE A 886 -36.80 7.84 8.23
N SER A 887 -37.65 8.85 8.00
CA SER A 887 -38.78 8.70 7.07
C SER A 887 -38.33 8.42 5.65
N GLU A 888 -37.25 9.07 5.19
CA GLU A 888 -36.71 8.84 3.84
C GLU A 888 -35.90 7.54 3.76
N ILE A 889 -35.07 7.27 4.78
CA ILE A 889 -34.31 6.03 4.92
C ILE A 889 -35.24 4.81 4.93
N ALA A 890 -36.31 4.81 5.73
CA ALA A 890 -37.25 3.68 5.83
C ALA A 890 -38.04 3.43 4.53
N LYS A 891 -38.38 4.48 3.77
CA LYS A 891 -38.98 4.35 2.43
C LYS A 891 -38.01 3.68 1.46
N LEU A 892 -36.78 4.21 1.37
CA LEU A 892 -35.74 3.67 0.52
C LEU A 892 -35.41 2.22 0.88
N THR A 893 -35.25 1.90 2.16
CA THR A 893 -35.08 0.52 2.66
C THR A 893 -36.16 -0.42 2.14
N MET A 894 -37.44 -0.01 2.14
CA MET A 894 -38.54 -0.83 1.63
C MET A 894 -38.45 -1.03 0.11
N VAL A 895 -38.12 0.02 -0.65
CA VAL A 895 -37.95 -0.07 -2.12
C VAL A 895 -36.73 -0.94 -2.47
N ILE A 896 -35.60 -0.77 -1.77
CA ILE A 896 -34.36 -1.53 -1.96
C ILE A 896 -34.58 -3.01 -1.62
N LYS A 897 -35.18 -3.34 -0.47
CA LYS A 897 -35.52 -4.72 -0.09
C LYS A 897 -36.38 -5.39 -1.16
N ASN A 898 -37.40 -4.70 -1.66
CA ASN A 898 -38.31 -5.27 -2.67
C ASN A 898 -37.60 -5.43 -4.02
N LEU A 899 -36.76 -4.47 -4.42
CA LEU A 899 -35.92 -4.57 -5.61
C LEU A 899 -34.94 -5.75 -5.52
N HIS A 900 -34.23 -5.90 -4.40
CA HIS A 900 -33.30 -7.01 -4.18
C HIS A 900 -34.03 -8.35 -4.23
N GLN A 901 -35.21 -8.47 -3.60
CA GLN A 901 -36.06 -9.66 -3.74
C GLN A 901 -36.38 -9.96 -5.22
N THR A 902 -36.89 -8.98 -5.98
CA THR A 902 -37.20 -9.14 -7.40
C THR A 902 -35.98 -9.53 -8.26
N CYS A 903 -34.79 -9.02 -7.93
CA CYS A 903 -33.54 -9.42 -8.59
C CYS A 903 -33.13 -10.85 -8.23
N CYS A 904 -33.25 -11.26 -6.96
CA CYS A 904 -32.96 -12.61 -6.48
C CYS A 904 -33.94 -13.67 -7.00
N GLU A 905 -35.21 -13.28 -7.19
CA GLU A 905 -36.24 -14.06 -7.88
C GLU A 905 -35.96 -14.21 -9.39
N GLY A 906 -34.89 -13.59 -9.91
CA GLY A 906 -34.46 -13.74 -11.30
C GLY A 906 -35.33 -13.00 -12.32
N ASN A 907 -36.29 -12.18 -11.89
CA ASN A 907 -37.07 -11.32 -12.78
C ASN A 907 -36.19 -10.14 -13.24
N THR A 908 -35.33 -10.40 -14.23
CA THR A 908 -34.30 -9.46 -14.69
C THR A 908 -34.92 -8.17 -15.25
N VAL A 909 -36.07 -8.25 -15.93
CA VAL A 909 -36.79 -7.07 -16.46
C VAL A 909 -37.24 -6.15 -15.32
N ALA A 910 -37.94 -6.68 -14.31
CA ALA A 910 -38.38 -5.87 -13.18
C ALA A 910 -37.20 -5.36 -12.34
N CYS A 911 -36.14 -6.16 -12.19
CA CYS A 911 -34.90 -5.76 -11.54
C CYS A 911 -34.25 -4.55 -12.25
N VAL A 912 -34.20 -4.53 -13.59
CA VAL A 912 -33.64 -3.40 -14.36
C VAL A 912 -34.54 -2.16 -14.33
N VAL A 913 -35.86 -2.33 -14.47
CA VAL A 913 -36.82 -1.22 -14.38
C VAL A 913 -36.83 -0.61 -12.97
N GLY A 914 -36.93 -1.43 -11.93
CA GLY A 914 -36.94 -1.00 -10.54
C GLY A 914 -35.63 -0.35 -10.09
N ARG A 915 -34.48 -0.84 -10.57
CA ARG A 915 -33.17 -0.19 -10.35
C ARG A 915 -33.13 1.21 -10.97
N SER A 916 -33.59 1.36 -12.21
CA SER A 916 -33.67 2.66 -12.88
C SER A 916 -34.60 3.63 -12.13
N GLN A 917 -35.79 3.17 -11.72
CA GLN A 917 -36.72 3.97 -10.92
C GLN A 917 -36.12 4.39 -9.56
N LEU A 918 -35.44 3.47 -8.87
CA LEU A 918 -34.76 3.76 -7.60
C LEU A 918 -33.65 4.80 -7.78
N MET A 919 -32.79 4.71 -8.80
CA MET A 919 -31.71 5.69 -9.00
C MET A 919 -32.26 7.07 -9.37
N ASN A 920 -33.28 7.16 -10.23
CA ASN A 920 -33.97 8.42 -10.51
C ASN A 920 -34.56 9.05 -9.23
N TYR A 921 -35.18 8.23 -8.36
CA TYR A 921 -35.69 8.70 -7.07
C TYR A 921 -34.56 9.18 -6.15
N THR A 922 -33.50 8.37 -5.96
CA THR A 922 -32.32 8.71 -5.15
C THR A 922 -31.69 10.03 -5.61
N CYS A 923 -31.54 10.24 -6.92
CA CYS A 923 -31.01 11.49 -7.47
C CYS A 923 -31.96 12.68 -7.29
N SER A 924 -33.28 12.48 -7.40
CA SER A 924 -34.26 13.52 -7.03
C SER A 924 -34.22 13.92 -5.54
N LYS A 925 -33.54 13.10 -4.71
CA LYS A 925 -33.37 13.26 -3.27
C LYS A 925 -31.93 13.51 -2.83
N GLN A 926 -30.99 13.73 -3.75
CA GLN A 926 -29.55 13.86 -3.44
C GLN A 926 -29.27 14.86 -2.30
N ALA A 927 -29.90 16.04 -2.31
CA ALA A 927 -29.75 17.06 -1.26
C ALA A 927 -30.25 16.66 0.15
N VAL A 928 -31.01 15.57 0.28
CA VAL A 928 -31.50 15.00 1.55
C VAL A 928 -30.73 13.72 1.93
N LEU A 929 -30.14 13.03 0.95
CA LEU A 929 -29.47 11.74 1.13
C LEU A 929 -27.95 11.89 1.26
N SER A 930 -27.31 12.53 0.28
CA SER A 930 -25.90 12.93 0.33
C SER A 930 -25.52 13.83 -0.85
N SER A 931 -24.67 14.83 -0.63
CA SER A 931 -24.01 15.57 -1.72
C SER A 931 -22.96 14.74 -2.47
N LYS A 932 -22.45 13.65 -1.87
CA LYS A 932 -21.39 12.78 -2.44
C LYS A 932 -21.85 12.03 -3.70
N ILE A 933 -23.17 11.91 -3.95
CA ILE A 933 -23.70 11.20 -5.12
C ILE A 933 -23.95 12.11 -6.34
N THR A 934 -23.81 13.43 -6.22
CA THR A 934 -24.14 14.36 -7.32
C THR A 934 -23.40 14.04 -8.63
N PRO A 935 -22.08 13.76 -8.66
CA PRO A 935 -21.39 13.38 -9.90
C PRO A 935 -21.93 12.08 -10.53
N CYS A 936 -22.43 11.15 -9.70
CA CYS A 936 -23.05 9.91 -10.20
C CYS A 936 -24.43 10.15 -10.81
N CYS A 937 -25.17 11.14 -10.31
CA CYS A 937 -26.50 11.50 -10.81
C CYS A 937 -26.49 12.16 -12.19
N GLU A 938 -25.34 12.66 -12.63
CA GLU A 938 -25.13 13.22 -13.98
C GLU A 938 -24.85 12.13 -15.03
N LEU A 939 -24.45 10.93 -14.61
CA LEU A 939 -24.13 9.81 -15.51
C LEU A 939 -25.38 9.23 -16.20
N PRO A 940 -25.26 8.75 -17.46
CA PRO A 940 -26.31 7.99 -18.12
C PRO A 940 -26.50 6.60 -17.48
N MET A 941 -27.66 6.01 -17.74
CA MET A 941 -27.85 4.57 -17.56
C MET A 941 -26.94 3.81 -18.55
N PRO A 942 -26.31 2.68 -18.16
CA PRO A 942 -26.51 1.97 -16.88
C PRO A 942 -25.67 2.51 -15.70
N PHE A 943 -24.58 3.23 -15.97
CA PHE A 943 -23.47 3.52 -15.04
C PHE A 943 -23.85 4.25 -13.75
N GLN A 944 -24.91 5.08 -13.77
CA GLN A 944 -25.45 5.78 -12.59
C GLN A 944 -25.64 4.84 -11.39
N GLY A 945 -26.10 3.60 -11.62
CA GLY A 945 -26.38 2.64 -10.55
C GLY A 945 -25.14 2.23 -9.76
N GLU A 946 -24.10 1.78 -10.44
CA GLU A 946 -22.87 1.29 -9.80
C GLU A 946 -22.02 2.45 -9.26
N CYS A 947 -22.10 3.65 -9.84
CA CYS A 947 -21.48 4.85 -9.27
C CYS A 947 -22.11 5.19 -7.89
N ILE A 948 -23.44 5.21 -7.77
CA ILE A 948 -24.14 5.51 -6.50
C ILE A 948 -23.85 4.47 -5.40
N ILE A 949 -23.60 3.21 -5.76
CA ILE A 949 -23.17 2.18 -4.79
C ILE A 949 -21.73 2.45 -4.30
N ASN A 950 -20.81 2.70 -5.24
CA ASN A 950 -19.37 2.80 -4.99
C ASN A 950 -18.89 4.21 -4.60
N SER A 951 -19.79 5.19 -4.50
CA SER A 951 -19.50 6.53 -3.98
C SER A 951 -18.94 6.48 -2.55
N GLU A 952 -18.43 7.61 -2.06
CA GLU A 952 -18.20 7.78 -0.62
C GLU A 952 -19.51 7.63 0.19
N ASN A 953 -19.36 7.33 1.49
CA ASN A 953 -20.45 7.48 2.45
C ASN A 953 -20.53 8.95 2.87
N ASP A 954 -21.69 9.40 3.35
CA ASP A 954 -21.78 10.74 3.95
C ASP A 954 -21.12 10.78 5.34
N ASP A 955 -20.68 11.96 5.76
CA ASP A 955 -19.96 12.15 7.02
C ASP A 955 -20.86 11.82 8.22
N LYS A 956 -20.26 11.43 9.35
CA LYS A 956 -21.00 11.15 10.60
C LYS A 956 -21.78 12.43 11.02
N PRO A 957 -23.09 12.35 11.28
CA PRO A 957 -23.87 13.49 11.72
C PRO A 957 -23.42 13.95 13.11
N ASP A 958 -23.30 15.26 13.30
CA ASP A 958 -23.21 15.84 14.64
C ASP A 958 -24.54 15.61 15.37
N LEU A 959 -24.48 14.89 16.48
CA LEU A 959 -25.61 14.41 17.26
C LEU A 959 -25.24 14.43 18.74
N SER A 960 -26.15 14.94 19.58
CA SER A 960 -26.01 14.86 21.02
C SER A 960 -25.98 13.40 21.53
N SER A 961 -25.44 13.21 22.74
CA SER A 961 -25.41 11.93 23.46
C SER A 961 -26.81 11.43 23.88
N LEU A 962 -27.72 12.37 24.15
CA LEU A 962 -29.05 12.16 24.75
C LEU A 962 -30.14 11.40 23.95
N PRO A 963 -30.02 10.98 22.67
CA PRO A 963 -31.13 10.28 21.98
C PRO A 963 -31.29 8.77 22.24
N LEU A 964 -30.30 8.07 22.83
CA LEU A 964 -30.44 6.63 23.12
C LEU A 964 -31.31 6.36 24.36
N SER A 965 -31.43 7.32 25.28
CA SER A 965 -32.31 7.26 26.46
C SER A 965 -33.79 7.07 26.11
N ARG A 966 -34.26 7.49 24.93
CA ARG A 966 -35.60 7.15 24.43
C ARG A 966 -35.85 5.63 24.33
N PHE A 967 -34.79 4.83 24.25
CA PHE A 967 -34.85 3.37 24.16
C PHE A 967 -34.50 2.67 25.49
N THR A 968 -33.79 3.32 26.41
CA THR A 968 -33.33 2.71 27.69
C THR A 968 -33.94 3.32 28.95
N GLU A 969 -34.41 4.57 28.93
CA GLU A 969 -34.84 5.33 30.12
C GLU A 969 -36.30 5.83 30.04
N ASP A 970 -36.87 5.95 28.83
CA ASP A 970 -38.27 6.37 28.65
C ASP A 970 -39.25 5.28 29.12
N GLN A 971 -40.06 5.61 30.14
CA GLN A 971 -41.07 4.70 30.71
C GLN A 971 -42.02 4.09 29.66
N PHE A 972 -42.26 4.78 28.54
CA PHE A 972 -43.17 4.36 27.47
C PHE A 972 -42.56 3.35 26.48
N VAL A 973 -41.29 2.94 26.65
CA VAL A 973 -40.60 1.95 25.78
C VAL A 973 -41.42 0.67 25.60
N CYS A 974 -42.00 0.12 26.67
CA CYS A 974 -42.76 -1.13 26.59
C CYS A 974 -44.14 -0.97 25.93
N GLU A 975 -44.76 0.21 26.00
CA GLU A 975 -45.99 0.51 25.26
C GLU A 975 -45.69 0.56 23.75
N GLN A 976 -44.69 1.37 23.36
CA GLN A 976 -44.23 1.50 21.98
C GLN A 976 -43.75 0.16 21.38
N PHE A 977 -43.04 -0.67 22.16
CA PHE A 977 -42.58 -1.99 21.73
C PHE A 977 -43.70 -3.02 21.63
N THR A 978 -44.73 -2.98 22.48
CA THR A 978 -45.84 -3.94 22.46
C THR A 978 -46.81 -3.64 21.32
N ASP A 979 -47.18 -2.37 21.15
CA ASP A 979 -48.12 -1.94 20.10
C ASP A 979 -47.50 -2.01 18.70
N LYS A 980 -46.20 -1.66 18.60
CA LYS A 980 -45.52 -1.37 17.32
C LYS A 980 -44.10 -1.92 17.23
N GLN A 981 -43.87 -3.14 17.74
CA GLN A 981 -42.55 -3.81 17.80
C GLN A 981 -41.68 -3.59 16.55
N ASP A 982 -42.22 -3.81 15.36
CA ASP A 982 -41.46 -3.73 14.11
C ASP A 982 -41.04 -2.30 13.76
N GLU A 983 -41.89 -1.30 13.97
CA GLU A 983 -41.55 0.11 13.72
C GLU A 983 -40.53 0.61 14.76
N PHE A 984 -40.76 0.29 16.04
CA PHE A 984 -39.89 0.68 17.16
C PHE A 984 -38.47 0.11 17.02
N LEU A 985 -38.33 -1.17 16.65
CA LEU A 985 -37.01 -1.78 16.39
C LEU A 985 -36.31 -1.22 15.15
N GLN A 986 -37.06 -0.71 14.16
CA GLN A 986 -36.46 -0.01 13.02
C GLN A 986 -35.96 1.39 13.41
N GLU A 987 -36.71 2.13 14.23
CA GLU A 987 -36.23 3.41 14.79
C GLU A 987 -34.96 3.22 15.62
N PHE A 988 -34.92 2.18 16.49
CA PHE A 988 -33.72 1.82 17.24
C PHE A 988 -32.54 1.48 16.32
N LEU A 989 -32.73 0.60 15.33
CA LEU A 989 -31.64 0.21 14.42
C LEU A 989 -31.12 1.39 13.59
N TYR A 990 -31.98 2.31 13.17
CA TYR A 990 -31.58 3.54 12.48
C TYR A 990 -30.78 4.48 13.40
N GLU A 991 -31.29 4.82 14.60
CA GLU A 991 -30.59 5.71 15.52
C GLU A 991 -29.27 5.08 16.02
N TYR A 992 -29.20 3.77 16.24
CA TYR A 992 -27.96 3.07 16.58
C TYR A 992 -26.97 3.08 15.39
N SER A 993 -27.42 2.75 14.16
CA SER A 993 -26.55 2.67 12.97
C SER A 993 -25.89 4.00 12.60
N ARG A 994 -26.58 5.13 12.77
CA ARG A 994 -26.04 6.47 12.45
C ARG A 994 -25.11 7.04 13.52
N ARG A 995 -25.25 6.61 14.78
CA ARG A 995 -24.27 6.87 15.85
C ARG A 995 -23.07 5.93 15.78
N HIS A 996 -23.25 4.75 15.18
CA HIS A 996 -22.21 3.73 15.03
C HIS A 996 -21.87 3.38 13.56
N PRO A 997 -21.47 4.36 12.72
CA PRO A 997 -20.94 4.07 11.38
C PRO A 997 -19.65 3.23 11.44
N GLU A 998 -18.94 3.19 12.56
CA GLU A 998 -17.76 2.35 12.77
C GLU A 998 -18.05 0.84 13.01
N LEU A 999 -19.23 0.44 13.50
CA LEU A 999 -19.51 -0.97 13.81
C LEU A 999 -19.91 -1.81 12.59
N ALA A 1000 -19.45 -3.06 12.48
CA ALA A 1000 -19.83 -3.95 11.37
C ALA A 1000 -21.34 -4.26 11.35
N VAL A 1001 -21.91 -4.49 10.15
CA VAL A 1001 -23.36 -4.74 9.99
C VAL A 1001 -23.87 -5.92 10.83
N PRO A 1002 -23.18 -7.09 10.92
CA PRO A 1002 -23.61 -8.18 11.77
C PRO A 1002 -23.64 -7.83 13.27
N VAL A 1003 -22.79 -6.89 13.71
CA VAL A 1003 -22.64 -6.48 15.12
C VAL A 1003 -23.83 -5.59 15.53
N ILE A 1004 -24.19 -4.62 14.68
CA ILE A 1004 -25.38 -3.78 14.88
C ILE A 1004 -26.66 -4.65 14.93
N LEU A 1005 -26.74 -5.67 14.07
CA LEU A 1005 -27.85 -6.62 14.08
C LEU A 1005 -27.84 -7.53 15.33
N ARG A 1006 -26.67 -7.87 15.89
CA ARG A 1006 -26.58 -8.55 17.19
C ARG A 1006 -27.07 -7.67 18.33
N VAL A 1007 -26.70 -6.40 18.38
CA VAL A 1007 -27.20 -5.43 19.36
C VAL A 1007 -28.74 -5.33 19.28
N GLY A 1008 -29.30 -5.14 18.08
CA GLY A 1008 -30.75 -5.12 17.87
C GLY A 1008 -31.47 -6.41 18.28
N THR A 1009 -30.84 -7.58 18.03
CA THR A 1009 -31.37 -8.89 18.44
C THR A 1009 -31.36 -9.05 19.97
N VAL A 1010 -30.28 -8.63 20.63
CA VAL A 1010 -30.17 -8.66 22.11
C VAL A 1010 -31.15 -7.68 22.74
N TYR A 1011 -31.35 -6.50 22.16
CA TYR A 1011 -32.33 -5.52 22.62
C TYR A 1011 -33.77 -6.03 22.49
N GLN A 1012 -34.16 -6.63 21.35
CA GLN A 1012 -35.46 -7.27 21.18
C GLN A 1012 -35.69 -8.38 22.24
N ASN A 1013 -34.65 -9.17 22.52
CA ASN A 1013 -34.69 -10.23 23.54
C ASN A 1013 -34.69 -9.71 24.99
N LEU A 1014 -34.21 -8.49 25.25
CA LEU A 1014 -34.32 -7.81 26.53
C LEU A 1014 -35.75 -7.33 26.76
N LEU A 1015 -36.30 -6.56 25.82
CA LEU A 1015 -37.66 -6.02 25.92
C LEU A 1015 -38.73 -7.12 26.00
N GLY A 1016 -38.58 -8.20 25.23
CA GLY A 1016 -39.46 -9.38 25.30
C GLY A 1016 -39.45 -10.10 26.66
N LYS A 1017 -38.48 -9.80 27.54
CA LYS A 1017 -38.43 -10.28 28.93
C LYS A 1017 -38.83 -9.20 29.94
N CYS A 1018 -38.43 -7.95 29.73
CA CYS A 1018 -38.70 -6.85 30.66
C CYS A 1018 -40.15 -6.36 30.61
N CYS A 1019 -40.76 -6.29 29.43
CA CYS A 1019 -42.10 -5.74 29.25
C CYS A 1019 -43.24 -6.65 29.76
N ILE A 1020 -42.91 -7.78 30.40
CA ILE A 1020 -43.84 -8.69 31.08
C ILE A 1020 -43.63 -8.73 32.61
N LEU A 1021 -42.78 -7.86 33.15
CA LEU A 1021 -42.49 -7.76 34.60
C LEU A 1021 -43.29 -6.62 35.26
N GLU A 1022 -43.40 -6.65 36.59
CA GLU A 1022 -44.06 -5.61 37.37
C GLU A 1022 -43.30 -4.26 37.36
N ASN A 1023 -41.97 -4.28 37.16
CA ASN A 1023 -41.17 -3.08 36.93
C ASN A 1023 -40.32 -3.22 35.65
N PRO A 1024 -40.86 -2.91 34.46
CA PRO A 1024 -40.12 -3.04 33.21
C PRO A 1024 -38.91 -2.11 33.09
N LEU A 1025 -39.02 -0.87 33.60
CA LEU A 1025 -38.00 0.18 33.45
C LEU A 1025 -36.67 -0.19 34.10
N GLU A 1026 -36.70 -0.71 35.33
CA GLU A 1026 -35.52 -1.22 36.03
C GLU A 1026 -34.85 -2.39 35.27
N CYS A 1027 -35.62 -3.17 34.53
CA CYS A 1027 -35.10 -4.28 33.73
C CYS A 1027 -34.46 -3.80 32.41
N TYR A 1028 -35.08 -2.87 31.66
CA TYR A 1028 -34.54 -2.43 30.36
C TYR A 1028 -33.53 -1.27 30.43
N SER A 1029 -33.41 -0.56 31.57
CA SER A 1029 -32.38 0.47 31.79
C SER A 1029 -30.95 -0.06 31.65
N HIS A 1030 -30.73 -1.34 31.96
CA HIS A 1030 -29.48 -2.06 31.75
C HIS A 1030 -29.15 -2.32 30.26
N GLY A 1031 -29.99 -1.84 29.33
CA GLY A 1031 -29.83 -2.03 27.89
C GLY A 1031 -28.50 -1.52 27.34
N GLU A 1032 -28.06 -0.32 27.73
CA GLU A 1032 -26.81 0.24 27.21
C GLU A 1032 -25.58 -0.61 27.59
N GLU A 1033 -25.50 -1.06 28.84
CA GLU A 1033 -24.42 -1.94 29.31
C GLU A 1033 -24.38 -3.25 28.51
N MET A 1034 -25.55 -3.80 28.15
CA MET A 1034 -25.62 -4.95 27.24
C MET A 1034 -25.23 -4.63 25.79
N PHE A 1035 -25.53 -3.44 25.26
CA PHE A 1035 -25.08 -3.04 23.92
C PHE A 1035 -23.55 -2.94 23.87
N GLN A 1036 -22.96 -2.26 24.85
CA GLN A 1036 -21.51 -2.14 25.02
C GLN A 1036 -20.85 -3.52 25.21
N ARG A 1037 -21.46 -4.41 25.99
CA ARG A 1037 -21.00 -5.80 26.19
C ARG A 1037 -20.97 -6.60 24.88
N VAL A 1038 -22.04 -6.55 24.07
CA VAL A 1038 -22.11 -7.22 22.77
C VAL A 1038 -21.03 -6.70 21.82
N VAL A 1039 -20.78 -5.39 21.80
CA VAL A 1039 -19.69 -4.80 21.00
C VAL A 1039 -18.32 -5.29 21.49
N ARG A 1040 -18.05 -5.22 22.80
CA ARG A 1040 -16.79 -5.67 23.42
C ARG A 1040 -16.48 -7.14 23.14
N GLU A 1041 -17.42 -8.05 23.40
CA GLU A 1041 -17.27 -9.49 23.11
C GLU A 1041 -16.97 -9.76 21.62
N SER A 1042 -17.47 -8.90 20.72
CA SER A 1042 -17.21 -9.00 19.29
C SER A 1042 -15.78 -8.57 18.93
N HIS A 1043 -15.29 -7.45 19.50
CA HIS A 1043 -13.90 -7.02 19.34
C HIS A 1043 -12.93 -8.06 19.92
N GLU A 1044 -13.20 -8.59 21.11
CA GLU A 1044 -12.38 -9.63 21.75
C GLU A 1044 -12.24 -10.88 20.87
N ARG A 1045 -13.33 -11.35 20.26
CA ARG A 1045 -13.30 -12.49 19.32
C ARG A 1045 -12.47 -12.23 18.07
N VAL A 1046 -12.46 -11.00 17.55
CA VAL A 1046 -11.63 -10.62 16.40
C VAL A 1046 -10.16 -10.43 16.79
N LYS A 1047 -9.90 -9.85 17.97
CA LYS A 1047 -8.54 -9.68 18.49
C LYS A 1047 -7.85 -11.03 18.69
N ASN A 1048 -8.48 -11.95 19.45
CA ASN A 1048 -8.00 -13.32 19.64
C ASN A 1048 -7.72 -14.08 18.33
N HIS A 1049 -8.48 -13.81 17.25
CA HIS A 1049 -8.25 -14.42 15.93
C HIS A 1049 -6.98 -13.88 15.25
N CYS A 1050 -6.71 -12.58 15.38
CA CYS A 1050 -5.53 -11.94 14.79
C CYS A 1050 -4.26 -12.08 15.62
N ASP A 1051 -4.34 -12.04 16.96
CA ASP A 1051 -3.24 -12.34 17.86
C ASP A 1051 -2.71 -13.78 17.60
N LEU A 1052 -3.62 -14.71 17.30
CA LEU A 1052 -3.29 -16.08 16.89
C LEU A 1052 -2.62 -16.14 15.50
N ARG A 1053 -2.99 -15.25 14.56
CA ARG A 1053 -2.30 -15.13 13.26
C ARG A 1053 -0.89 -14.58 13.44
N GLU A 1054 -0.75 -13.46 14.14
CA GLU A 1054 0.55 -12.81 14.36
C GLU A 1054 1.55 -13.78 15.02
N LYS A 1055 1.10 -14.52 16.04
CA LYS A 1055 1.90 -15.53 16.74
C LYS A 1055 2.35 -16.72 15.88
N LEU A 1056 1.65 -17.02 14.77
CA LEU A 1056 1.89 -18.19 13.93
C LEU A 1056 2.54 -17.86 12.58
N GLY A 1057 2.27 -16.68 12.01
CA GLY A 1057 2.53 -16.37 10.61
C GLY A 1057 1.51 -17.03 9.67
N ASP A 1058 1.33 -16.46 8.47
CA ASP A 1058 0.20 -16.79 7.58
C ASP A 1058 0.06 -18.28 7.21
N SER A 1059 1.17 -18.96 6.91
CA SER A 1059 1.15 -20.40 6.57
C SER A 1059 0.71 -21.27 7.75
N ASN A 1060 1.35 -21.14 8.91
CA ASN A 1060 0.99 -21.92 10.10
C ASN A 1060 -0.42 -21.56 10.61
N PHE A 1061 -0.89 -20.33 10.36
CA PHE A 1061 -2.25 -19.92 10.67
C PHE A 1061 -3.29 -20.62 9.77
N GLN A 1062 -3.03 -20.75 8.46
CA GLN A 1062 -3.87 -21.56 7.57
C GLN A 1062 -3.87 -23.03 8.02
N ASP A 1063 -2.69 -23.62 8.27
CA ASP A 1063 -2.57 -25.01 8.74
C ASP A 1063 -3.33 -25.22 10.08
N ARG A 1064 -3.32 -24.22 10.97
CA ARG A 1064 -4.11 -24.22 12.22
C ARG A 1064 -5.61 -24.13 11.96
N LEU A 1065 -6.06 -23.35 10.98
CA LEU A 1065 -7.47 -23.26 10.56
C LEU A 1065 -7.94 -24.58 9.91
N ILE A 1066 -7.11 -25.25 9.12
CA ILE A 1066 -7.38 -26.59 8.56
C ILE A 1066 -7.65 -27.56 9.72
N VAL A 1067 -6.71 -27.72 10.65
CA VAL A 1067 -6.86 -28.64 11.80
C VAL A 1067 -8.07 -28.29 12.69
N LEU A 1068 -8.50 -27.02 12.73
CA LEU A 1068 -9.70 -26.60 13.44
C LEU A 1068 -10.98 -26.98 12.68
N TYR A 1069 -11.08 -26.67 11.39
CA TYR A 1069 -12.31 -26.88 10.62
C TYR A 1069 -12.50 -28.33 10.17
N THR A 1070 -11.43 -29.11 9.94
CA THR A 1070 -11.54 -30.58 9.77
C THR A 1070 -12.20 -31.23 10.99
N LYS A 1071 -12.09 -30.65 12.19
CA LYS A 1071 -12.76 -31.16 13.40
C LYS A 1071 -14.19 -30.67 13.57
N LYS A 1072 -14.52 -29.48 13.07
CA LYS A 1072 -15.89 -28.90 13.11
C LYS A 1072 -16.79 -29.38 11.96
N ALA A 1073 -16.19 -29.75 10.83
CA ALA A 1073 -16.86 -30.14 9.58
C ALA A 1073 -16.10 -31.27 8.83
N PRO A 1074 -15.86 -32.44 9.47
CA PRO A 1074 -15.12 -33.57 8.87
C PRO A 1074 -15.79 -34.22 7.65
N GLN A 1075 -17.02 -33.84 7.32
CA GLN A 1075 -17.75 -34.28 6.13
C GLN A 1075 -17.34 -33.53 4.85
N LEU A 1076 -16.68 -32.37 4.96
CA LEU A 1076 -16.12 -31.68 3.80
C LEU A 1076 -14.88 -32.42 3.28
N SER A 1077 -14.68 -32.39 1.96
CA SER A 1077 -13.44 -32.91 1.36
C SER A 1077 -12.22 -32.05 1.75
N ALA A 1078 -11.03 -32.65 1.68
CA ALA A 1078 -9.77 -31.93 1.94
C ALA A 1078 -9.63 -30.68 1.05
N GLN A 1079 -10.02 -30.75 -0.23
CA GLN A 1079 -9.96 -29.61 -1.15
C GLN A 1079 -10.91 -28.47 -0.75
N GLU A 1080 -12.12 -28.78 -0.29
CA GLU A 1080 -13.06 -27.78 0.23
C GLU A 1080 -12.57 -27.15 1.54
N LEU A 1081 -12.02 -27.95 2.45
CA LEU A 1081 -11.43 -27.48 3.71
C LEU A 1081 -10.22 -26.57 3.45
N ILE A 1082 -9.32 -26.95 2.54
CA ILE A 1082 -8.18 -26.12 2.13
C ILE A 1082 -8.68 -24.80 1.52
N MET A 1083 -9.64 -24.84 0.58
CA MET A 1083 -10.17 -23.63 -0.07
C MET A 1083 -10.87 -22.69 0.94
N PHE A 1084 -11.71 -23.24 1.80
CA PHE A 1084 -12.44 -22.48 2.82
C PHE A 1084 -11.49 -21.82 3.84
N THR A 1085 -10.51 -22.58 4.34
CA THR A 1085 -9.53 -22.06 5.32
C THR A 1085 -8.49 -21.15 4.69
N LYS A 1086 -8.15 -21.33 3.41
CA LYS A 1086 -7.35 -20.37 2.62
C LYS A 1086 -8.07 -19.04 2.45
N ASN A 1087 -9.39 -19.05 2.24
CA ASN A 1087 -10.19 -17.81 2.21
C ASN A 1087 -10.25 -17.12 3.57
N MET A 1088 -10.35 -17.87 4.68
CA MET A 1088 -10.24 -17.31 6.04
C MET A 1088 -8.84 -16.77 6.34
N ALA A 1089 -7.79 -17.50 5.98
CA ALA A 1089 -6.41 -17.08 6.14
C ALA A 1089 -6.14 -15.80 5.35
N ALA A 1090 -6.51 -15.73 4.07
CA ALA A 1090 -6.36 -14.53 3.24
C ALA A 1090 -7.16 -13.33 3.77
N ALA A 1091 -8.34 -13.55 4.35
CA ALA A 1091 -9.07 -12.50 5.06
C ALA A 1091 -8.28 -12.01 6.29
N ALA A 1092 -7.69 -12.90 7.08
CA ALA A 1092 -6.83 -12.53 8.20
C ALA A 1092 -5.50 -11.86 7.76
N THR A 1093 -4.87 -12.30 6.66
CA THR A 1093 -3.69 -11.66 6.06
C THR A 1093 -3.99 -10.21 5.67
N LYS A 1094 -5.17 -9.96 5.10
CA LYS A 1094 -5.63 -8.63 4.70
C LYS A 1094 -6.10 -7.77 5.89
N CYS A 1095 -6.79 -8.37 6.87
CA CYS A 1095 -7.54 -7.64 7.89
C CYS A 1095 -6.88 -7.61 9.28
N CYS A 1096 -5.89 -8.45 9.58
CA CYS A 1096 -5.19 -8.40 10.87
C CYS A 1096 -4.07 -7.35 10.97
N PRO A 1097 -3.42 -6.87 9.89
CA PRO A 1097 -2.52 -5.70 9.93
C PRO A 1097 -3.23 -4.34 10.11
N LEU A 1098 -4.44 -4.33 10.64
CA LEU A 1098 -5.31 -3.15 10.76
C LEU A 1098 -5.25 -2.54 12.17
N SER A 1099 -5.85 -1.36 12.30
CA SER A 1099 -6.38 -0.87 13.59
C SER A 1099 -7.34 -1.86 14.23
N ASP A 1100 -7.40 -1.96 15.56
CA ASP A 1100 -8.45 -2.70 16.27
C ASP A 1100 -9.88 -2.39 15.74
N GLU A 1101 -10.14 -1.15 15.32
CA GLU A 1101 -11.40 -0.71 14.71
C GLU A 1101 -11.62 -1.25 13.27
N GLN A 1102 -10.68 -1.06 12.34
CA GLN A 1102 -10.86 -1.56 10.96
C GLN A 1102 -10.67 -3.07 10.89
N GLN A 1103 -9.81 -3.65 11.74
CA GLN A 1103 -9.61 -5.08 11.97
C GLN A 1103 -10.95 -5.73 12.28
N PHE A 1104 -11.65 -5.17 13.27
CA PHE A 1104 -12.97 -5.59 13.67
C PHE A 1104 -13.96 -5.57 12.50
N VAL A 1105 -14.08 -4.44 11.79
CA VAL A 1105 -14.98 -4.33 10.64
C VAL A 1105 -14.61 -5.30 9.52
N CYS A 1106 -13.33 -5.34 9.12
CA CYS A 1106 -12.84 -6.12 7.98
C CYS A 1106 -12.95 -7.63 8.23
N ILE A 1107 -12.68 -8.11 9.45
CA ILE A 1107 -12.87 -9.52 9.80
C ILE A 1107 -14.36 -9.88 9.85
N GLU A 1108 -15.22 -9.07 10.49
CA GLU A 1108 -16.68 -9.33 10.50
C GLU A 1108 -17.28 -9.31 9.08
N ASP A 1109 -16.91 -8.33 8.25
CA ASP A 1109 -17.42 -8.18 6.88
C ASP A 1109 -16.84 -9.19 5.89
N SER A 1110 -15.66 -9.77 6.16
CA SER A 1110 -15.14 -10.90 5.39
C SER A 1110 -15.75 -12.22 5.86
N ALA A 1111 -15.84 -12.43 7.18
CA ALA A 1111 -16.38 -13.64 7.78
C ALA A 1111 -17.85 -13.86 7.42
N LYS A 1112 -18.69 -12.81 7.37
CA LYS A 1112 -20.10 -12.97 6.97
C LYS A 1112 -20.26 -13.59 5.58
N LEU A 1113 -19.40 -13.22 4.62
CA LEU A 1113 -19.42 -13.74 3.25
C LEU A 1113 -18.85 -15.17 3.16
N ILE A 1114 -17.73 -15.43 3.83
CA ILE A 1114 -17.08 -16.75 3.85
C ILE A 1114 -17.97 -17.79 4.54
N LEU A 1115 -18.57 -17.44 5.68
CA LEU A 1115 -19.52 -18.30 6.39
C LEU A 1115 -20.84 -18.44 5.64
N GLY A 1116 -21.30 -17.41 4.91
CA GLY A 1116 -22.42 -17.53 3.97
C GLY A 1116 -22.17 -18.57 2.88
N ALA A 1117 -20.98 -18.55 2.26
CA ALA A 1117 -20.61 -19.56 1.27
C ALA A 1117 -20.63 -20.99 1.84
N LEU A 1118 -20.14 -21.20 3.07
CA LEU A 1118 -20.24 -22.48 3.77
C LEU A 1118 -21.70 -22.88 4.06
N CYS A 1119 -22.58 -21.92 4.39
CA CYS A 1119 -24.00 -22.21 4.61
C CYS A 1119 -24.74 -22.61 3.34
N ARG A 1120 -24.48 -21.95 2.21
CA ARG A 1120 -25.03 -22.36 0.90
C ARG A 1120 -24.50 -23.72 0.45
N ARG A 1121 -23.23 -24.02 0.76
CA ARG A 1121 -22.64 -25.36 0.57
C ARG A 1121 -23.29 -26.43 1.46
N HIS A 1122 -23.69 -26.09 2.68
CA HIS A 1122 -24.45 -26.97 3.58
C HIS A 1122 -25.89 -27.21 3.10
N GLU A 1123 -26.54 -26.20 2.52
CA GLU A 1123 -27.89 -26.33 1.93
C GLU A 1123 -27.91 -27.25 0.71
N ALA A 1124 -26.86 -27.19 -0.13
CA ALA A 1124 -26.74 -28.03 -1.32
C ALA A 1124 -26.44 -29.51 -0.99
N GLU A 1125 -25.66 -29.78 0.06
CA GLU A 1125 -25.40 -31.11 0.61
C GLU A 1125 -25.05 -30.98 2.11
N PRO A 1126 -25.88 -31.52 3.02
CA PRO A 1126 -25.72 -31.33 4.47
C PRO A 1126 -24.40 -31.86 5.05
N ILE A 1127 -23.67 -30.96 5.71
CA ILE A 1127 -22.37 -31.26 6.36
C ILE A 1127 -22.60 -31.94 7.72
N ASN A 1128 -23.07 -31.20 8.73
CA ASN A 1128 -23.53 -31.77 10.01
C ASN A 1128 -24.49 -30.81 10.74
N VAL A 1129 -25.18 -31.31 11.76
CA VAL A 1129 -26.22 -30.59 12.52
C VAL A 1129 -25.68 -29.33 13.23
N GLY A 1130 -24.40 -29.31 13.60
CA GLY A 1130 -23.77 -28.14 14.22
C GLY A 1130 -23.57 -26.99 13.22
N VAL A 1131 -23.11 -27.30 12.01
CA VAL A 1131 -22.99 -26.35 10.90
C VAL A 1131 -24.37 -25.82 10.51
N GLY A 1132 -25.37 -26.69 10.36
CA GLY A 1132 -26.75 -26.29 10.05
C GLY A 1132 -27.30 -25.29 11.07
N ARG A 1133 -27.20 -25.61 12.37
CA ARG A 1133 -27.58 -24.68 13.45
C ARG A 1133 -26.95 -23.30 13.32
N CYS A 1134 -25.63 -23.22 13.12
CA CYS A 1134 -24.95 -21.93 12.95
C CYS A 1134 -25.32 -21.19 11.66
N CYS A 1135 -25.83 -21.89 10.66
CA CYS A 1135 -26.31 -21.32 9.41
C CYS A 1135 -27.76 -20.83 9.46
N ASP A 1136 -28.57 -21.40 10.36
CA ASP A 1136 -30.03 -21.30 10.37
C ASP A 1136 -30.56 -20.46 11.55
N ASP A 1137 -30.03 -20.65 12.77
CA ASP A 1137 -30.58 -20.07 14.01
C ASP A 1137 -30.60 -18.52 13.99
N SER A 1138 -29.51 -17.90 13.53
CA SER A 1138 -29.39 -16.44 13.51
C SER A 1138 -28.27 -15.96 12.59
N TYR A 1139 -28.62 -15.18 11.57
CA TYR A 1139 -27.64 -14.47 10.73
C TYR A 1139 -26.69 -13.57 11.55
N ALA A 1140 -27.22 -12.87 12.55
CA ALA A 1140 -26.46 -11.94 13.37
C ALA A 1140 -25.40 -12.67 14.22
N PHE A 1141 -25.77 -13.81 14.81
CA PHE A 1141 -24.88 -14.63 15.64
C PHE A 1141 -24.14 -15.74 14.87
N ARG A 1142 -24.27 -15.81 13.53
CA ARG A 1142 -23.60 -16.81 12.67
C ARG A 1142 -22.11 -16.92 12.95
N LYS A 1143 -21.36 -15.80 12.96
CA LYS A 1143 -19.91 -15.81 13.24
C LYS A 1143 -19.60 -16.32 14.66
N PRO A 1144 -20.14 -15.75 15.76
CA PRO A 1144 -19.97 -16.31 17.11
C PRO A 1144 -20.31 -17.81 17.21
N CYS A 1145 -21.38 -18.27 16.55
CA CYS A 1145 -21.73 -19.69 16.53
C CYS A 1145 -20.63 -20.53 15.86
N PHE A 1146 -20.10 -20.11 14.71
CA PHE A 1146 -18.98 -20.79 14.05
C PHE A 1146 -17.65 -20.70 14.82
N ASP A 1147 -17.39 -19.60 15.54
CA ASP A 1147 -16.26 -19.48 16.46
C ASP A 1147 -16.37 -20.56 17.56
N ASP A 1148 -17.55 -20.66 18.19
CA ASP A 1148 -17.82 -21.53 19.36
C ASP A 1148 -18.22 -22.98 18.99
N LEU A 1149 -18.45 -23.27 17.70
CA LEU A 1149 -18.85 -24.58 17.18
C LEU A 1149 -17.87 -25.67 17.63
N GLN A 1150 -18.39 -26.72 18.26
CA GLN A 1150 -17.60 -27.80 18.83
C GLN A 1150 -17.15 -28.83 17.77
N VAL A 1151 -16.29 -29.77 18.19
CA VAL A 1151 -15.89 -30.92 17.38
C VAL A 1151 -17.11 -31.80 17.09
N ASP A 1152 -17.26 -32.29 15.86
CA ASP A 1152 -18.35 -33.20 15.51
C ASP A 1152 -18.12 -34.61 16.07
N GLY A 1153 -18.65 -34.85 17.27
CA GLY A 1153 -18.63 -36.16 17.91
C GLY A 1153 -19.56 -37.21 17.29
N THR A 1154 -20.28 -36.90 16.20
CA THR A 1154 -21.10 -37.87 15.46
C THR A 1154 -20.39 -38.44 14.22
N TYR A 1155 -19.27 -37.85 13.80
CA TYR A 1155 -18.50 -38.33 12.67
C TYR A 1155 -17.77 -39.64 12.97
N ILE A 1156 -18.00 -40.65 12.13
CA ILE A 1156 -17.30 -41.94 12.19
C ILE A 1156 -16.25 -41.95 11.08
N SER A 1157 -14.97 -41.94 11.45
CA SER A 1157 -13.87 -41.96 10.49
C SER A 1157 -13.87 -43.26 9.67
N PRO A 1158 -13.75 -43.20 8.32
CA PRO A 1158 -13.56 -44.39 7.51
C PRO A 1158 -12.24 -45.09 7.85
N PRO A 1159 -12.14 -46.42 7.68
CA PRO A 1159 -10.92 -47.18 7.97
C PRO A 1159 -9.82 -46.92 6.92
N LEU A 1160 -9.05 -45.85 7.13
CA LEU A 1160 -7.88 -45.48 6.34
C LEU A 1160 -6.67 -46.34 6.74
N SER A 1161 -5.93 -46.89 5.77
CA SER A 1161 -4.60 -47.45 6.04
C SER A 1161 -3.54 -46.35 6.04
N CYS A 1162 -2.46 -46.53 6.80
CA CYS A 1162 -1.35 -45.57 6.82
C CYS A 1162 -0.73 -45.36 5.43
N ASP A 1163 -0.74 -46.40 4.58
CA ASP A 1163 -0.21 -46.37 3.22
C ASP A 1163 -1.02 -45.47 2.26
N GLN A 1164 -2.30 -45.23 2.58
CA GLN A 1164 -3.16 -44.29 1.85
C GLN A 1164 -2.93 -42.84 2.29
N VAL A 1165 -2.62 -42.62 3.57
CA VAL A 1165 -2.39 -41.28 4.14
C VAL A 1165 -0.97 -40.76 3.85
N ILE A 1166 0.04 -41.64 3.84
CA ILE A 1166 1.45 -41.26 3.61
C ILE A 1166 1.91 -41.69 2.21
N SER A 1167 1.08 -41.42 1.19
CA SER A 1167 1.33 -41.84 -0.20
C SER A 1167 2.23 -40.86 -0.98
N LEU A 1168 3.45 -40.63 -0.46
CA LEU A 1168 4.42 -39.70 -1.04
C LEU A 1168 4.97 -40.22 -2.39
N LYS A 1169 4.50 -39.63 -3.50
CA LYS A 1169 4.96 -39.93 -4.86
C LYS A 1169 6.25 -39.19 -5.19
N GLY A 1170 7.15 -39.83 -5.95
CA GLY A 1170 8.42 -39.23 -6.38
C GLY A 1170 8.28 -37.98 -7.24
N ASP A 1171 7.10 -37.72 -7.81
CA ASP A 1171 6.79 -36.51 -8.57
C ASP A 1171 6.74 -35.26 -7.67
N LEU A 1172 6.49 -35.40 -6.36
CA LEU A 1172 6.56 -34.30 -5.38
C LEU A 1172 7.97 -33.68 -5.33
N CYS A 1173 9.02 -34.42 -5.67
CA CYS A 1173 10.39 -33.90 -5.78
C CYS A 1173 10.61 -33.00 -7.01
N LYS A 1174 9.57 -32.78 -7.83
CA LYS A 1174 9.56 -31.89 -9.01
C LYS A 1174 8.40 -30.89 -8.99
N ALA A 1175 7.50 -30.99 -8.01
CA ALA A 1175 6.37 -30.09 -7.85
C ALA A 1175 6.85 -28.65 -7.62
N GLN A 1176 6.07 -27.68 -8.07
CA GLN A 1176 6.33 -26.28 -7.71
C GLN A 1176 5.92 -26.03 -6.25
N GLU A 1177 6.51 -25.04 -5.58
CA GLU A 1177 6.27 -24.76 -4.16
C GLU A 1177 4.77 -24.69 -3.79
N ALA A 1178 3.95 -24.03 -4.62
CA ALA A 1178 2.51 -23.93 -4.39
C ALA A 1178 1.76 -25.27 -4.51
N GLU A 1179 2.22 -26.18 -5.36
CA GLU A 1179 1.68 -27.54 -5.53
C GLU A 1179 2.13 -28.44 -4.36
N PHE A 1180 3.41 -28.35 -3.97
CA PHE A 1180 3.95 -29.04 -2.81
C PHE A 1180 3.25 -28.65 -1.50
N GLN A 1181 3.05 -27.35 -1.25
CA GLN A 1181 2.29 -26.88 -0.07
C GLN A 1181 0.82 -27.31 -0.12
N THR A 1182 0.22 -27.45 -1.32
CA THR A 1182 -1.16 -27.94 -1.46
C THR A 1182 -1.29 -29.43 -1.11
N GLU A 1183 -0.34 -30.27 -1.52
CA GLU A 1183 -0.33 -31.69 -1.12
C GLU A 1183 0.09 -31.90 0.35
N LYS A 1184 0.91 -31.01 0.92
CA LYS A 1184 1.23 -30.98 2.37
C LYS A 1184 0.03 -30.57 3.24
N GLN A 1185 -0.98 -29.91 2.68
CA GLN A 1185 -2.19 -29.47 3.38
C GLN A 1185 -3.37 -30.46 3.29
N LYS A 1186 -3.23 -31.58 2.55
CA LYS A 1186 -4.24 -32.64 2.41
C LYS A 1186 -4.08 -33.75 3.44
#